data_AF-A0A817DMV3-F1
#
_entry.id   AF-A0A817DMV3-F1
#
_cell.length_a   1.000
_cell.length_b   1.000
_cell.length_c   1.000
_cell.angle_alpha   90.00
_cell.angle_beta   90.00
_cell.angle_gamma   90.00
#
_symmetry.space_group_name_H-M   'P 1'
#
loop_
_entity.id
_entity.type
_entity.pdbx_description
1 polymer ?
#
loop_
_entity_poly.entity_id
_entity_poly.type
_entity_poly.pdbx_seq_one_letter_code
_entity_poly.pdbx_strand_id
1 'polypeptide(L)'
;MSSKQYQITSFFQNKKQKTDAITDNHADSLNIPSIDLVDHAESVNLSKEFLSTEPTEASSAITTENKTKLKCNLLYCMSDTRYIPEKQSHLKSTSDKRSCQLGWFTKYNWLSYCKSSEKVYCFYCRTAYQSKYHPQANKTADCSFTVRGFDYWKNGLAKFEKHESSQCHADCIYLVKQQQQQPVAAQISLTHKSQQVQRRKMLLIQVQAIKFLLRQGLALRGHAEIEGNLIQLLKLRQSDTNELSTWINIICDETTDSTGSEQMCFTIRSVDDQFIVHEDVIGLYQLNSQHAEHITQVILDILIRCDLDIKFYRGQGYDGAATMSGHLSGVSARIKNLNPKAYFVHCNAHSLDLALQDLTCESPSISKRLHFLDSATELKKYSKLKSLCPTRWTVRAASMNSLIINYDLVETSLNEIISEGGPPSIMANGYLEQLYKFSTYFGLKLGHLIFSPTEEISCSLQRIENCLQDVLCAIKTLIGYLQRIKCIEYFKTFYELMLKEAELLTEEAELPRVRKPPQRFADTLRAPVVYQNVFDMYQEQYFNVIDKVLIGLNLRFQQSVFPLLCKVEKFILAAANGTQEEANNLNIHNIAEFLTDDIDIPRLQREINMIPDYFSVINLENNFSIKKITKIQTICDLLNVQSVGKSMFCEYTTLIRLYLTVPVTTATAEHSFSTMNRQD
;
A
#
# COMPACT_ATOMS: atom_id res chain seq x y z
N MET A 1 34.52 6.38 -41.61
CA MET A 1 33.80 7.48 -40.95
C MET A 1 32.87 8.26 -41.90
N SER A 2 33.15 8.35 -43.22
CA SER A 2 32.29 9.12 -44.15
C SER A 2 30.97 8.45 -44.56
N SER A 3 30.83 7.11 -44.50
CA SER A 3 29.58 6.44 -44.94
C SER A 3 28.43 6.51 -43.92
N LYS A 4 28.73 6.69 -42.63
CA LYS A 4 27.73 6.80 -41.55
C LYS A 4 27.16 8.22 -41.40
N GLN A 5 28.01 9.25 -41.59
CA GLN A 5 27.56 10.66 -41.64
C GLN A 5 26.55 10.88 -42.77
N TYR A 6 26.70 10.17 -43.90
CA TYR A 6 25.77 10.27 -45.04
C TYR A 6 24.35 9.78 -44.71
N GLN A 7 24.20 8.73 -43.89
CA GLN A 7 22.91 8.17 -43.49
C GLN A 7 22.14 9.11 -42.55
N ILE A 8 22.82 9.73 -41.58
CA ILE A 8 22.20 10.68 -40.63
C ILE A 8 21.76 11.96 -41.36
N THR A 9 22.59 12.48 -42.26
CA THR A 9 22.24 13.68 -43.05
C THR A 9 21.05 13.42 -43.97
N SER A 10 20.96 12.21 -44.56
CA SER A 10 19.79 11.80 -45.35
C SER A 10 18.52 11.59 -44.50
N PHE A 11 18.65 11.14 -43.24
CA PHE A 11 17.52 11.03 -42.31
C PHE A 11 16.95 12.42 -41.97
N PHE A 12 17.79 13.41 -41.66
CA PHE A 12 17.30 14.78 -41.41
C PHE A 12 16.69 15.44 -42.65
N GLN A 13 17.22 15.16 -43.85
CA GLN A 13 16.61 15.61 -45.11
C GLN A 13 15.24 14.96 -45.35
N ASN A 14 15.10 13.65 -45.07
CA ASN A 14 13.83 12.94 -45.18
C ASN A 14 12.82 13.34 -44.09
N LYS A 15 13.26 13.57 -42.85
CA LYS A 15 12.44 14.07 -41.73
C LYS A 15 11.89 15.46 -42.08
N LYS A 16 12.74 16.35 -42.62
CA LYS A 16 12.34 17.69 -43.08
C LYS A 16 11.37 17.64 -44.27
N GLN A 17 11.63 16.79 -45.27
CA GLN A 17 10.71 16.60 -46.41
C GLN A 17 9.36 16.01 -45.99
N LYS A 18 9.31 15.11 -44.99
CA LYS A 18 8.06 14.54 -44.46
C LYS A 18 7.27 15.54 -43.62
N THR A 19 7.93 16.38 -42.82
CA THR A 19 7.26 17.47 -42.08
C THR A 19 6.66 18.50 -43.04
N ASP A 20 7.38 18.84 -44.11
CA ASP A 20 6.93 19.80 -45.12
C ASP A 20 5.74 19.23 -45.96
N ALA A 21 5.70 17.90 -46.19
CA ALA A 21 4.61 17.24 -46.92
C ALA A 21 3.29 17.09 -46.11
N ILE A 22 3.35 17.14 -44.77
CA ILE A 22 2.18 17.07 -43.89
C ILE A 22 1.54 18.46 -43.74
N THR A 23 2.35 19.53 -43.75
CA THR A 23 1.85 20.92 -43.70
C THR A 23 1.08 21.32 -44.96
N ASP A 24 1.35 20.70 -46.10
CA ASP A 24 0.68 21.00 -47.38
C ASP A 24 -0.65 20.24 -47.59
N ASN A 25 -0.98 19.23 -46.78
CA ASN A 25 -2.17 18.37 -46.97
C ASN A 25 -3.31 18.58 -45.97
N HIS A 26 -3.23 19.58 -45.08
CA HIS A 26 -4.28 19.84 -44.07
C HIS A 26 -4.83 21.27 -44.10
N ALA A 27 -5.05 21.80 -45.30
CA ALA A 27 -5.94 22.94 -45.53
C ALA A 27 -7.22 22.48 -46.22
N ASP A 28 -8.08 21.72 -45.52
CA ASP A 28 -9.54 21.76 -45.70
C ASP A 28 -10.29 20.89 -44.66
N SER A 29 -10.97 21.60 -43.75
CA SER A 29 -12.16 21.26 -42.95
C SER A 29 -12.34 19.85 -42.35
N LEU A 30 -12.38 19.76 -41.01
CA LEU A 30 -13.51 19.20 -40.23
C LEU A 30 -13.45 19.75 -38.79
N ASN A 31 -14.61 20.19 -38.30
CA ASN A 31 -14.81 21.12 -37.19
C ASN A 31 -15.74 20.47 -36.16
N ILE A 32 -15.25 19.98 -35.01
CA ILE A 32 -16.03 19.41 -33.87
C ILE A 32 -15.18 19.65 -32.58
N PRO A 33 -15.75 20.03 -31.40
CA PRO A 33 -15.32 21.21 -30.64
C PRO A 33 -14.36 20.95 -29.47
N SER A 34 -13.72 22.06 -29.07
CA SER A 34 -12.87 22.28 -27.91
C SER A 34 -13.53 21.84 -26.59
N ILE A 35 -12.83 20.99 -25.83
CA ILE A 35 -13.05 20.80 -24.41
C ILE A 35 -11.89 21.49 -23.69
N ASP A 36 -12.20 22.64 -23.09
CA ASP A 36 -11.30 23.39 -22.22
C ASP A 36 -11.04 22.58 -20.94
N LEU A 37 -9.81 22.12 -20.76
CA LEU A 37 -9.27 21.79 -19.43
C LEU A 37 -8.42 22.96 -19.00
N VAL A 38 -8.97 23.74 -18.07
CA VAL A 38 -8.35 24.92 -17.47
C VAL A 38 -7.16 24.49 -16.61
N ASP A 39 -5.98 24.91 -17.04
CA ASP A 39 -4.77 25.04 -16.23
C ASP A 39 -4.99 26.02 -15.08
N HIS A 40 -4.68 25.61 -13.85
CA HIS A 40 -4.32 26.52 -12.79
C HIS A 40 -3.08 26.00 -12.05
N ALA A 41 -1.92 26.36 -12.61
CA ALA A 41 -0.69 26.55 -11.84
C ALA A 41 -0.58 28.04 -11.48
N GLU A 42 -0.75 28.39 -10.20
CA GLU A 42 -0.18 29.63 -9.66
C GLU A 42 0.55 29.33 -8.35
N SER A 43 1.85 29.50 -8.42
CA SER A 43 2.80 29.60 -7.32
C SER A 43 2.60 30.90 -6.55
N VAL A 44 2.43 30.86 -5.23
CA VAL A 44 2.68 32.03 -4.36
C VAL A 44 3.39 31.62 -3.06
N ASN A 45 4.63 32.13 -2.96
CA ASN A 45 5.47 32.43 -1.81
C ASN A 45 4.93 32.11 -0.40
N LEU A 46 5.64 31.22 0.30
CA LEU A 46 5.64 31.11 1.76
C LEU A 46 6.96 31.66 2.30
N SER A 47 6.92 32.88 2.81
CA SER A 47 7.97 33.38 3.69
C SER A 47 7.37 34.08 4.91
N LYS A 48 7.74 33.51 6.07
CA LYS A 48 7.94 34.11 7.39
C LYS A 48 6.72 34.53 8.22
N GLU A 49 6.92 34.34 9.54
CA GLU A 49 6.11 34.76 10.68
C GLU A 49 4.93 33.80 10.98
N PHE A 50 4.76 33.17 12.14
CA PHE A 50 4.97 33.62 13.51
C PHE A 50 5.23 32.42 14.44
N LEU A 51 6.27 32.54 15.27
CA LEU A 51 6.48 31.74 16.49
C LEU A 51 5.72 32.40 17.65
N SER A 52 5.29 31.55 18.60
CA SER A 52 4.91 31.85 20.00
C SER A 52 3.68 32.73 20.27
N THR A 53 2.70 32.22 21.02
CA THR A 53 2.55 32.46 22.48
C THR A 53 1.25 31.84 23.01
N GLU A 54 1.31 31.31 24.23
CA GLU A 54 0.20 30.82 25.07
C GLU A 54 -0.70 31.96 25.61
N PRO A 55 -1.88 31.63 26.21
CA PRO A 55 -3.01 32.55 26.35
C PRO A 55 -3.03 33.30 27.69
N THR A 56 -3.53 34.53 27.68
CA THR A 56 -3.93 35.26 28.90
C THR A 56 -5.29 35.94 28.76
N GLU A 57 -5.95 36.03 29.90
CA GLU A 57 -7.34 36.39 30.18
C GLU A 57 -7.72 37.88 29.97
N ALA A 58 -9.03 38.11 30.08
CA ALA A 58 -9.70 39.31 30.61
C ALA A 58 -10.18 40.43 29.64
N SER A 59 -11.50 40.38 29.41
CA SER A 59 -12.53 41.41 29.67
C SER A 59 -12.45 42.85 29.12
N SER A 60 -13.65 43.28 28.71
CA SER A 60 -14.24 44.64 28.76
C SER A 60 -13.96 45.64 27.62
N ALA A 61 -15.01 45.95 26.85
CA ALA A 61 -15.61 47.29 26.77
C ALA A 61 -16.69 47.33 25.65
N ILE A 62 -17.92 47.64 26.04
CA ILE A 62 -19.02 47.98 25.14
C ILE A 62 -19.09 49.51 25.08
N THR A 63 -19.09 50.08 23.88
CA THR A 63 -19.72 51.38 23.61
C THR A 63 -20.80 51.19 22.56
N THR A 64 -22.01 51.52 22.99
CA THR A 64 -23.27 51.57 22.24
C THR A 64 -23.28 52.71 21.23
N GLU A 65 -23.68 52.42 19.98
CA GLU A 65 -24.81 53.08 19.29
C GLU A 65 -24.91 52.61 17.83
N ASN A 66 -25.93 51.78 17.55
CA ASN A 66 -26.75 51.76 16.32
C ASN A 66 -27.60 50.48 16.33
N LYS A 67 -28.75 50.56 17.03
CA LYS A 67 -29.84 49.60 16.95
C LYS A 67 -30.71 49.96 15.75
N THR A 68 -30.77 49.11 14.73
CA THR A 68 -31.97 48.69 13.97
C THR A 68 -31.60 47.84 12.74
N LYS A 69 -31.15 46.61 13.01
CA LYS A 69 -31.28 45.43 12.14
C LYS A 69 -30.85 44.25 13.01
N LEU A 70 -31.73 43.26 13.18
CA LEU A 70 -31.57 42.16 14.13
C LEU A 70 -30.21 41.46 13.99
N LYS A 71 -29.25 41.83 14.85
CA LYS A 71 -28.03 41.07 15.15
C LYS A 71 -28.43 39.96 16.14
N CYS A 72 -28.60 38.75 15.64
CA CYS A 72 -28.16 37.62 16.45
C CYS A 72 -26.63 37.73 16.49
N ASN A 73 -26.05 38.05 17.66
CA ASN A 73 -24.59 38.12 17.82
C ASN A 73 -23.99 36.78 17.39
N LEU A 74 -23.42 36.74 16.18
CA LEU A 74 -22.89 35.53 15.56
C LEU A 74 -21.81 34.84 16.42
N LEU A 75 -21.13 35.54 17.33
CA LEU A 75 -20.06 34.95 18.14
C LEU A 75 -20.50 33.78 19.05
N TYR A 76 -21.75 33.74 19.52
CA TYR A 76 -22.20 32.67 20.44
C TYR A 76 -22.82 31.46 19.71
N CYS A 77 -22.85 31.48 18.37
CA CYS A 77 -23.45 30.44 17.54
C CYS A 77 -22.46 29.84 16.53
N MET A 78 -21.18 30.22 16.63
CA MET A 78 -20.08 29.87 15.72
C MET A 78 -19.11 28.84 16.34
N SER A 79 -19.60 27.94 17.19
CA SER A 79 -18.76 26.85 17.69
C SER A 79 -18.56 25.79 16.60
N ASP A 80 -17.32 25.32 16.43
CA ASP A 80 -16.97 24.15 15.59
C ASP A 80 -17.62 22.85 16.08
N THR A 81 -18.31 22.91 17.21
CA THR A 81 -19.00 21.81 17.87
C THR A 81 -20.50 22.05 17.92
N ARG A 82 -21.28 21.00 17.69
CA ARG A 82 -22.74 20.97 17.84
C ARG A 82 -23.15 21.32 19.28
N TYR A 83 -24.11 22.23 19.45
CA TYR A 83 -24.66 22.55 20.77
C TYR A 83 -25.89 21.69 21.11
N ILE A 84 -25.81 20.96 22.23
CA ILE A 84 -26.89 20.14 22.78
C ILE A 84 -27.33 20.73 24.14
N PRO A 85 -28.61 21.06 24.34
CA PRO A 85 -29.11 21.48 25.65
C PRO A 85 -28.95 20.36 26.68
N GLU A 86 -28.48 20.67 27.89
CA GLU A 86 -28.29 19.64 28.94
C GLU A 86 -29.57 19.25 29.68
N LYS A 87 -30.58 20.13 29.70
CA LYS A 87 -31.82 19.94 30.45
C LYS A 87 -33.01 20.49 29.67
N GLN A 88 -34.19 19.88 29.84
CA GLN A 88 -35.43 20.34 29.21
C GLN A 88 -35.80 21.78 29.62
N SER A 89 -35.41 22.22 30.82
CA SER A 89 -35.58 23.59 31.30
C SER A 89 -34.75 24.63 30.52
N HIS A 90 -33.74 24.19 29.75
CA HIS A 90 -32.94 25.05 28.88
C HIS A 90 -33.59 25.28 27.51
N LEU A 91 -34.72 24.63 27.24
CA LEU A 91 -35.56 24.82 26.06
C LEU A 91 -36.79 25.64 26.45
N LYS A 92 -37.20 26.57 25.59
CA LYS A 92 -38.38 27.39 25.86
C LYS A 92 -39.65 26.54 25.94
N SER A 93 -40.35 26.64 27.06
CA SER A 93 -41.70 26.10 27.22
C SER A 93 -42.71 27.15 26.77
N THR A 94 -43.44 26.87 25.69
CA THR A 94 -44.66 27.61 25.37
C THR A 94 -45.79 27.13 26.29
N SER A 95 -46.71 28.02 26.64
CA SER A 95 -47.96 27.69 27.38
C SER A 95 -48.88 26.73 26.61
N ASP A 96 -48.58 26.52 25.32
CA ASP A 96 -49.20 25.54 24.45
C ASP A 96 -48.38 24.22 24.51
N LYS A 97 -49.05 23.06 24.58
CA LYS A 97 -48.50 21.69 24.84
C LYS A 97 -47.47 21.16 23.82
N ARG A 98 -46.77 22.01 23.07
CA ARG A 98 -45.90 21.64 21.94
C ARG A 98 -44.59 22.45 21.98
N SER A 99 -43.61 21.97 22.74
CA SER A 99 -42.25 22.53 22.84
C SER A 99 -41.20 21.58 22.27
N CYS A 100 -40.01 22.11 21.97
CA CYS A 100 -38.84 21.32 21.56
C CYS A 100 -38.49 20.28 22.63
N GLN A 101 -38.24 19.03 22.24
CA GLN A 101 -37.96 17.93 23.18
C GLN A 101 -36.47 17.60 23.21
N LEU A 102 -35.92 17.43 24.41
CA LEU A 102 -34.51 17.05 24.60
C LEU A 102 -34.18 15.71 23.95
N GLY A 103 -35.10 14.75 23.97
CA GLY A 103 -34.93 13.43 23.34
C GLY A 103 -34.78 13.46 21.81
N TRP A 104 -35.09 14.58 21.14
CA TRP A 104 -34.83 14.70 19.71
C TRP A 104 -33.35 14.84 19.39
N PHE A 105 -32.56 15.41 20.30
CA PHE A 105 -31.14 15.59 20.12
C PHE A 105 -30.37 14.26 20.22
N THR A 106 -30.88 13.27 20.96
CA THR A 106 -30.31 11.92 20.99
C THR A 106 -30.71 11.10 19.76
N LYS A 107 -31.95 11.27 19.27
CA LYS A 107 -32.42 10.58 18.05
C LYS A 107 -31.75 11.09 16.76
N TYR A 108 -31.59 12.40 16.63
CA TYR A 108 -31.03 13.03 15.42
C TYR A 108 -29.66 13.64 15.73
N ASN A 109 -28.58 12.96 15.33
CA ASN A 109 -27.18 13.32 15.63
C ASN A 109 -26.63 14.53 14.83
N TRP A 110 -27.44 15.12 13.96
CA TRP A 110 -27.16 16.39 13.25
C TRP A 110 -27.85 17.64 13.86
N LEU A 111 -28.82 17.47 14.75
CA LEU A 111 -29.64 18.54 15.34
C LEU A 111 -28.86 19.45 16.32
N SER A 112 -28.81 20.77 16.09
CA SER A 112 -28.15 21.73 16.98
C SER A 112 -29.12 22.80 17.45
N TYR A 113 -29.13 23.12 18.75
CA TYR A 113 -29.97 24.19 19.29
C TYR A 113 -29.22 25.53 19.30
N CYS A 114 -29.93 26.62 19.08
CA CYS A 114 -29.37 27.96 19.19
C CYS A 114 -30.15 28.75 20.24
N LYS A 115 -29.53 29.02 21.39
CA LYS A 115 -30.18 29.72 22.52
C LYS A 115 -30.64 31.13 22.16
N SER A 116 -29.90 31.85 21.33
CA SER A 116 -30.18 33.23 20.95
C SER A 116 -31.35 33.37 19.97
N SER A 117 -31.56 32.38 19.10
CA SER A 117 -32.68 32.38 18.15
C SER A 117 -33.81 31.44 18.55
N GLU A 118 -33.65 30.70 19.65
CA GLU A 118 -34.58 29.71 20.19
C GLU A 118 -35.03 28.63 19.17
N LYS A 119 -34.22 28.41 18.13
CA LYS A 119 -34.51 27.52 16.99
C LYS A 119 -33.53 26.36 16.91
N VAL A 120 -33.95 25.32 16.20
CA VAL A 120 -33.13 24.17 15.85
C VAL A 120 -32.56 24.31 14.44
N TYR A 121 -31.32 23.85 14.26
CA TYR A 121 -30.61 23.84 12.99
C TYR A 121 -29.99 22.47 12.75
N CYS A 122 -29.62 22.19 11.50
CA CYS A 122 -28.74 21.09 11.17
C CYS A 122 -27.29 21.57 11.22
N PHE A 123 -26.46 20.94 12.05
CA PHE A 123 -25.05 21.28 12.21
C PHE A 123 -24.33 21.22 10.87
N TYR A 124 -24.35 20.06 10.18
CA TYR A 124 -23.63 19.86 8.93
C TYR A 124 -24.09 20.81 7.81
N CYS A 125 -25.40 20.93 7.59
CA CYS A 125 -25.93 21.80 6.54
C CYS A 125 -25.68 23.28 6.82
N ARG A 126 -25.73 23.71 8.09
CA ARG A 126 -25.44 25.09 8.48
C ARG A 126 -23.95 25.40 8.33
N THR A 127 -23.06 24.50 8.74
CA THR A 127 -21.61 24.64 8.59
C THR A 127 -21.20 24.70 7.11
N ALA A 128 -21.76 23.82 6.28
CA ALA A 128 -21.53 23.82 4.83
C ALA A 128 -22.03 25.11 4.15
N TYR A 129 -23.21 25.60 4.55
CA TYR A 129 -23.78 26.85 4.05
C TYR A 129 -22.92 28.07 4.42
N GLN A 130 -22.50 28.17 5.68
CA GLN A 130 -21.72 29.30 6.18
C GLN A 130 -20.33 29.38 5.53
N SER A 131 -19.75 28.25 5.20
CA SER A 131 -18.41 28.17 4.63
C SER A 131 -18.40 28.28 3.09
N LYS A 132 -19.55 28.58 2.46
CA LYS A 132 -19.73 28.75 1.01
C LYS A 132 -19.31 27.55 0.13
N TYR A 133 -19.14 26.37 0.71
CA TYR A 133 -18.59 25.18 0.02
C TYR A 133 -19.57 24.46 -0.92
N HIS A 134 -20.81 24.92 -1.03
CA HIS A 134 -21.82 24.26 -1.86
C HIS A 134 -22.44 25.22 -2.90
N PRO A 135 -22.06 25.09 -4.19
CA PRO A 135 -22.59 25.95 -5.26
C PRO A 135 -24.09 25.72 -5.55
N GLN A 136 -24.57 24.48 -5.45
CA GLN A 136 -25.97 24.10 -5.77
C GLN A 136 -26.97 24.14 -4.58
N ALA A 137 -26.53 24.01 -3.32
CA ALA A 137 -27.42 24.03 -2.15
C ALA A 137 -28.05 25.41 -1.90
N ASN A 138 -27.44 26.49 -2.40
CA ASN A 138 -28.03 27.83 -2.31
C ASN A 138 -29.35 27.98 -3.10
N LYS A 139 -29.67 27.05 -4.03
CA LYS A 139 -30.92 27.08 -4.81
C LYS A 139 -31.96 26.05 -4.37
N THR A 140 -31.57 24.94 -3.75
CA THR A 140 -32.46 23.80 -3.42
C THR A 140 -32.51 23.41 -1.94
N ALA A 141 -31.67 23.99 -1.07
CA ALA A 141 -31.64 23.62 0.34
C ALA A 141 -32.89 24.08 1.09
N ASP A 142 -33.41 23.20 1.96
CA ASP A 142 -34.44 23.56 2.93
C ASP A 142 -33.87 24.57 3.92
N CYS A 143 -34.17 25.85 3.68
CA CYS A 143 -33.72 26.98 4.49
C CYS A 143 -34.17 26.88 5.96
N SER A 144 -35.10 25.97 6.28
CA SER A 144 -35.60 25.73 7.63
C SER A 144 -34.53 25.18 8.57
N PHE A 145 -33.52 24.45 8.07
CA PHE A 145 -32.46 23.86 8.92
C PHE A 145 -31.10 24.56 8.81
N THR A 146 -30.98 25.59 7.97
CA THR A 146 -29.72 26.31 7.73
C THR A 146 -29.82 27.78 8.18
N VAL A 147 -30.58 28.61 7.47
CA VAL A 147 -30.63 30.07 7.67
C VAL A 147 -31.77 30.49 8.59
N ARG A 148 -32.99 29.99 8.34
CA ARG A 148 -34.21 30.45 9.03
C ARG A 148 -34.36 29.83 10.42
N GLY A 149 -33.82 28.63 10.61
CA GLY A 149 -33.98 27.81 11.81
C GLY A 149 -35.40 27.26 11.95
N PHE A 150 -35.51 26.06 12.53
CA PHE A 150 -36.76 25.35 12.70
C PHE A 150 -37.34 25.58 14.11
N ASP A 151 -38.59 26.03 14.16
CA ASP A 151 -39.38 26.30 15.38
C ASP A 151 -40.79 25.70 15.34
N TYR A 152 -41.18 25.03 14.25
CA TYR A 152 -42.53 24.48 14.09
C TYR A 152 -42.67 23.07 14.68
N TRP A 153 -42.81 22.99 16.00
CA TRP A 153 -42.76 21.73 16.76
C TRP A 153 -43.88 20.73 16.43
N LYS A 154 -45.03 21.18 15.91
CA LYS A 154 -46.21 20.33 15.62
C LYS A 154 -45.88 19.19 14.64
N ASN A 155 -45.01 19.43 13.67
CA ASN A 155 -44.59 18.45 12.67
C ASN A 155 -43.07 18.18 12.69
N GLY A 156 -42.42 18.37 13.85
CA GLY A 156 -40.97 18.28 13.99
C GLY A 156 -40.39 16.97 13.47
N LEU A 157 -40.88 15.83 13.98
CA LEU A 157 -40.35 14.50 13.63
C LEU A 157 -40.46 14.19 12.13
N ALA A 158 -41.63 14.44 11.52
CA ALA A 158 -41.83 14.21 10.08
C ALA A 158 -40.93 15.10 9.21
N LYS A 159 -40.65 16.34 9.67
CA LYS A 159 -39.73 17.24 8.99
C LYS A 159 -38.26 16.86 9.19
N PHE A 160 -37.89 16.32 10.35
CA PHE A 160 -36.55 15.81 10.62
C PHE A 160 -36.24 14.58 9.77
N GLU A 161 -37.16 13.62 9.69
CA GLU A 161 -37.00 12.42 8.85
C GLU A 161 -36.89 12.77 7.36
N LYS A 162 -37.68 13.74 6.88
CA LYS A 162 -37.58 14.23 5.50
C LYS A 162 -36.27 14.98 5.23
N HIS A 163 -35.72 15.68 6.22
CA HIS A 163 -34.43 16.37 6.07
C HIS A 163 -33.27 15.38 6.07
N GLU A 164 -33.27 14.42 6.99
CA GLU A 164 -32.23 13.40 7.12
C GLU A 164 -32.12 12.50 5.88
N SER A 165 -33.25 12.18 5.25
CA SER A 165 -33.31 11.43 3.98
C SER A 165 -33.00 12.25 2.72
N SER A 166 -32.71 13.55 2.85
CA SER A 166 -32.44 14.42 1.70
C SER A 166 -30.99 14.31 1.21
N GLN A 167 -30.78 14.27 -0.11
CA GLN A 167 -29.45 14.23 -0.72
C GLN A 167 -28.58 15.42 -0.29
N CYS A 168 -29.16 16.61 -0.20
CA CYS A 168 -28.46 17.82 0.25
C CYS A 168 -27.86 17.66 1.66
N HIS A 169 -28.53 16.92 2.56
CA HIS A 169 -28.01 16.65 3.90
C HIS A 169 -26.82 15.68 3.85
N ALA A 170 -26.93 14.61 3.07
CA ALA A 170 -25.85 13.63 2.87
C ALA A 170 -24.58 14.28 2.30
N ASP A 171 -24.72 15.13 1.27
CA ASP A 171 -23.61 15.85 0.64
C ASP A 171 -22.91 16.80 1.63
N CYS A 172 -23.68 17.51 2.47
CA CYS A 172 -23.13 18.39 3.50
C CYS A 172 -22.38 17.61 4.58
N ILE A 173 -22.86 16.43 4.98
CA ILE A 173 -22.16 15.56 5.93
C ILE A 173 -20.80 15.13 5.36
N TYR A 174 -20.78 14.70 4.09
CA TYR A 174 -19.56 14.26 3.44
C TYR A 174 -18.50 15.36 3.38
N LEU A 175 -18.89 16.57 2.94
CA LEU A 175 -17.99 17.72 2.82
C LEU A 175 -17.41 18.16 4.17
N VAL A 176 -18.24 18.25 5.21
CA VAL A 176 -17.79 18.65 6.55
C VAL A 176 -16.87 17.58 7.17
N LYS A 177 -17.13 16.29 6.93
CA LYS A 177 -16.29 15.20 7.42
C LYS A 177 -14.91 15.14 6.75
N GLN A 178 -14.81 15.47 5.45
CA GLN A 178 -13.51 15.57 4.78
C GLN A 178 -12.62 16.66 5.41
N GLN A 179 -13.19 17.80 5.77
CA GLN A 179 -12.42 18.91 6.36
C GLN A 179 -12.06 18.70 7.84
N GLN A 180 -12.80 17.85 8.57
CA GLN A 180 -12.46 17.47 9.95
C GLN A 180 -11.39 16.39 10.03
N GLN A 181 -10.86 15.89 8.91
CA GLN A 181 -9.70 15.00 8.92
C GLN A 181 -8.47 15.79 9.38
N GLN A 182 -7.94 15.38 10.54
CA GLN A 182 -6.72 15.95 11.11
C GLN A 182 -5.54 15.76 10.14
N PRO A 183 -4.64 16.75 10.00
CA PRO A 183 -3.41 16.61 9.22
C PRO A 183 -2.62 15.37 9.63
N VAL A 184 -1.94 14.72 8.68
CA VAL A 184 -1.13 13.50 8.90
C VAL A 184 -0.15 13.66 10.08
N ALA A 185 0.44 14.85 10.25
CA ALA A 185 1.32 15.15 11.38
C ALA A 185 0.64 15.05 12.76
N ALA A 186 -0.63 15.48 12.86
CA ALA A 186 -1.40 15.37 14.10
C ALA A 186 -1.83 13.92 14.37
N GLN A 187 -2.08 13.13 13.32
CA GLN A 187 -2.32 11.68 13.44
C GLN A 187 -1.07 10.97 13.95
N ILE A 188 0.11 11.26 13.39
CA ILE A 188 1.40 10.74 13.87
C ILE A 188 1.63 11.11 15.33
N SER A 189 1.33 12.35 15.73
CA SER A 189 1.46 12.79 17.13
C SER A 189 0.49 12.08 18.08
N LEU A 190 -0.72 11.74 17.64
CA LEU A 190 -1.70 10.98 18.42
C LEU A 190 -1.27 9.51 18.56
N THR A 191 -0.74 8.90 17.50
CA THR A 191 -0.15 7.55 17.53
C THR A 191 1.07 7.50 18.45
N HIS A 192 1.94 8.52 18.40
CA HIS A 192 3.06 8.61 19.33
C HIS A 192 2.59 8.76 20.78
N LYS A 193 1.49 9.49 21.03
CA LYS A 193 0.89 9.64 22.35
C LYS A 193 0.25 8.34 22.86
N SER A 194 -0.43 7.57 22.00
CA SER A 194 -0.96 6.25 22.37
C SER A 194 0.15 5.25 22.66
N GLN A 195 1.21 5.22 21.87
CA GLN A 195 2.42 4.43 22.13
C GLN A 195 3.09 4.82 23.46
N GLN A 196 3.18 6.11 23.78
CA GLN A 196 3.69 6.57 25.08
C GLN A 196 2.81 6.11 26.25
N VAL A 197 1.49 6.13 26.08
CA VAL A 197 0.55 5.64 27.11
C VAL A 197 0.74 4.13 27.32
N GLN A 198 0.92 3.35 26.26
CA GLN A 198 1.16 1.92 26.32
C GLN A 198 2.52 1.60 26.98
N ARG A 199 3.60 2.30 26.58
CA ARG A 199 4.92 2.18 27.22
C ARG A 199 4.88 2.53 28.71
N ARG A 200 4.14 3.58 29.08
CA ARG A 200 3.92 3.95 30.50
C ARG A 200 3.17 2.88 31.27
N LYS A 201 2.14 2.27 30.67
CA LYS A 201 1.41 1.14 31.27
C LYS A 201 2.34 -0.04 31.54
N MET A 202 3.20 -0.40 30.59
CA MET A 202 4.17 -1.49 30.74
C MET A 202 5.21 -1.20 31.82
N LEU A 203 5.78 0.01 31.82
CA LEU A 203 6.73 0.44 32.85
C LEU A 203 6.09 0.43 34.25
N LEU A 204 4.83 0.86 34.37
CA LEU A 204 4.11 0.84 35.64
C LEU A 204 3.91 -0.58 36.17
N ILE A 205 3.63 -1.56 35.30
CA ILE A 205 3.51 -2.97 35.69
C ILE A 205 4.84 -3.50 36.24
N GLN A 206 5.95 -3.20 35.57
CA GLN A 206 7.30 -3.57 36.03
C GLN A 206 7.64 -2.94 37.37
N VAL A 207 7.39 -1.63 37.53
CA VAL A 207 7.63 -0.90 38.78
C VAL A 207 6.74 -1.41 39.92
N GLN A 208 5.49 -1.78 39.64
CA GLN A 208 4.58 -2.38 40.62
C GLN A 208 5.06 -3.77 41.07
N ALA A 209 5.56 -4.60 40.15
CA ALA A 209 6.16 -5.89 40.47
C ALA A 209 7.39 -5.73 41.38
N ILE A 210 8.29 -4.79 41.04
CA ILE A 210 9.45 -4.45 41.88
C ILE A 210 9.00 -3.96 43.26
N LYS A 211 8.04 -3.03 43.32
CA LYS A 211 7.50 -2.49 44.58
C LYS A 211 6.87 -3.56 45.46
N PHE A 212 6.18 -4.54 44.86
CA PHE A 212 5.62 -5.68 45.58
C PHE A 212 6.73 -6.52 46.20
N LEU A 213 7.74 -6.91 45.42
CA LEU A 213 8.86 -7.72 45.91
C LEU A 213 9.65 -7.02 47.02
N LEU A 214 9.92 -5.72 46.85
CA LEU A 214 10.57 -4.91 47.88
C LEU A 214 9.74 -4.84 49.18
N ARG A 215 8.41 -4.73 49.07
CA ARG A 215 7.51 -4.71 50.24
C ARG A 215 7.44 -6.05 50.96
N GLN A 216 7.57 -7.15 50.25
CA GLN A 216 7.58 -8.49 50.82
C GLN A 216 8.99 -8.93 51.29
N GLY A 217 10.00 -8.07 51.12
CA GLY A 217 11.39 -8.42 51.46
C GLY A 217 11.98 -9.52 50.59
N LEU A 218 11.42 -9.75 49.40
CA LEU A 218 11.88 -10.78 48.47
C LEU A 218 12.97 -10.23 47.56
N ALA A 219 14.05 -11.00 47.38
CA ALA A 219 15.11 -10.66 46.46
C ALA A 219 14.59 -10.60 45.02
N LEU A 220 14.98 -9.58 44.25
CA LEU A 220 14.55 -9.43 42.86
C LEU A 220 15.15 -10.52 41.94
N ARG A 221 16.38 -10.95 42.24
CA ARG A 221 17.15 -11.96 41.50
C ARG A 221 17.25 -13.26 42.29
N GLY A 222 17.29 -14.39 41.58
CA GLY A 222 17.56 -15.72 42.12
C GLY A 222 19.02 -16.13 41.87
N HIS A 223 19.35 -17.39 42.17
CA HIS A 223 20.68 -17.93 41.87
C HIS A 223 20.94 -18.06 40.36
N ALA A 224 19.89 -18.25 39.57
CA ALA A 224 19.86 -18.08 38.11
C ALA A 224 18.84 -16.99 37.72
N GLU A 225 19.05 -16.32 36.58
CA GLU A 225 18.14 -15.25 36.12
C GLU A 225 16.69 -15.74 36.00
N ILE A 226 16.49 -16.95 35.47
CA ILE A 226 15.17 -17.55 35.21
C ILE A 226 14.39 -17.83 36.52
N GLU A 227 15.10 -18.00 37.63
CA GLU A 227 14.55 -18.26 38.97
C GLU A 227 14.33 -16.96 39.78
N GLY A 228 14.63 -15.80 39.21
CA GLY A 228 14.42 -14.52 39.87
C GLY A 228 12.96 -14.27 40.19
N ASN A 229 12.67 -13.86 41.43
CA ASN A 229 11.30 -13.55 41.86
C ASN A 229 10.66 -12.44 41.00
N LEU A 230 11.46 -11.52 40.45
CA LEU A 230 10.97 -10.51 39.49
C LEU A 230 10.47 -11.15 38.20
N ILE A 231 11.23 -12.08 37.62
CA ILE A 231 10.89 -12.76 36.37
C ILE A 231 9.69 -13.68 36.58
N GLN A 232 9.63 -14.42 37.69
CA GLN A 232 8.48 -15.27 38.03
C GLN A 232 7.20 -14.44 38.26
N LEU A 233 7.33 -13.27 38.92
CA LEU A 233 6.19 -12.38 39.13
C LEU A 233 5.74 -11.70 37.84
N LEU A 234 6.65 -11.33 36.94
CA LEU A 234 6.29 -10.79 35.61
C LEU A 234 5.62 -11.85 34.73
N LYS A 235 6.08 -13.11 34.77
CA LYS A 235 5.40 -14.26 34.13
C LYS A 235 4.01 -14.53 34.71
N LEU A 236 3.84 -14.35 36.02
CA LEU A 236 2.51 -14.39 36.65
C LEU A 236 1.65 -13.20 36.20
N ARG A 237 2.23 -11.99 36.03
CA ARG A 237 1.48 -10.80 35.58
C ARG A 237 1.15 -10.85 34.08
N GLN A 238 1.90 -11.61 33.30
CA GLN A 238 1.62 -11.92 31.90
C GLN A 238 0.29 -12.68 31.73
N SER A 239 -0.15 -13.48 32.71
CA SER A 239 -1.50 -14.06 32.67
C SER A 239 -2.63 -13.03 32.86
N ASP A 240 -2.31 -11.86 33.43
CA ASP A 240 -3.25 -10.75 33.66
C ASP A 240 -3.16 -9.67 32.55
N THR A 241 -2.20 -9.79 31.62
CA THR A 241 -1.98 -8.86 30.50
C THR A 241 -1.67 -9.63 29.22
N ASN A 242 -2.69 -9.85 28.38
CA ASN A 242 -2.65 -10.52 27.07
C ASN A 242 -1.57 -10.01 26.09
N GLU A 243 -0.95 -8.87 26.39
CA GLU A 243 0.04 -8.19 25.54
C GLU A 243 1.43 -8.86 25.58
N LEU A 244 1.66 -9.85 26.45
CA LEU A 244 2.95 -10.54 26.59
C LEU A 244 2.96 -11.99 26.05
N SER A 245 1.82 -12.61 25.73
CA SER A 245 1.73 -14.00 25.25
C SER A 245 1.22 -14.10 23.81
N THR A 246 1.65 -13.19 22.95
CA THR A 246 1.24 -13.15 21.54
C THR A 246 2.13 -14.04 20.69
N TRP A 247 1.52 -14.76 19.74
CA TRP A 247 2.27 -15.37 18.65
C TRP A 247 2.99 -14.28 17.87
N ILE A 248 4.24 -14.55 17.54
CA ILE A 248 5.13 -13.59 16.90
C ILE A 248 5.82 -14.25 15.73
N ASN A 249 6.01 -13.49 14.66
CA ASN A 249 6.78 -13.91 13.52
C ASN A 249 7.89 -12.91 13.26
N ILE A 250 8.96 -13.39 12.63
CA ILE A 250 10.08 -12.53 12.24
C ILE A 250 10.04 -12.22 10.77
N ILE A 251 10.40 -10.98 10.50
CA ILE A 251 10.77 -10.52 9.19
C ILE A 251 12.19 -9.99 9.34
N CYS A 252 13.12 -10.54 8.58
CA CYS A 252 14.48 -10.01 8.51
C CYS A 252 14.80 -9.67 7.06
N ASP A 253 15.45 -8.54 6.89
CA ASP A 253 16.00 -8.11 5.61
C ASP A 253 17.42 -7.60 5.83
N GLU A 254 18.31 -7.90 4.88
CA GLU A 254 19.74 -7.61 4.98
C GLU A 254 20.12 -6.59 3.90
N THR A 255 20.96 -5.63 4.24
CA THR A 255 21.49 -4.67 3.27
C THR A 255 22.92 -4.29 3.61
N THR A 256 23.68 -3.86 2.61
CA THR A 256 25.03 -3.32 2.79
C THR A 256 24.97 -1.81 2.81
N ASP A 257 25.51 -1.20 3.87
CA ASP A 257 25.59 0.25 3.98
C ASP A 257 26.75 0.84 3.15
N SER A 258 26.78 2.16 3.03
CA SER A 258 27.83 2.88 2.29
C SER A 258 29.27 2.65 2.78
N THR A 259 29.47 2.10 3.98
CA THR A 259 30.80 1.75 4.53
C THR A 259 31.23 0.33 4.15
N GLY A 260 30.36 -0.43 3.47
CA GLY A 260 30.56 -1.85 3.18
C GLY A 260 30.20 -2.76 4.36
N SER A 261 29.58 -2.23 5.42
CA SER A 261 29.14 -3.03 6.56
C SER A 261 27.74 -3.58 6.31
N GLU A 262 27.52 -4.83 6.66
CA GLU A 262 26.20 -5.43 6.57
C GLU A 262 25.34 -5.06 7.77
N GLN A 263 24.08 -4.75 7.48
CA GLN A 263 23.07 -4.47 8.48
C GLN A 263 21.83 -5.34 8.22
N MET A 264 21.32 -5.93 9.30
CA MET A 264 20.06 -6.67 9.30
C MET A 264 19.01 -5.84 10.02
N CYS A 265 17.88 -5.61 9.35
CA CYS A 265 16.67 -5.12 10.00
C CYS A 265 15.95 -6.31 10.62
N PHE A 266 15.67 -6.22 11.91
CA PHE A 266 14.86 -7.20 12.61
C PHE A 266 13.49 -6.63 12.96
N THR A 267 12.45 -7.23 12.41
CA THR A 267 11.06 -6.79 12.57
C THR A 267 10.21 -7.93 13.13
N ILE A 268 9.35 -7.61 14.08
CA ILE A 268 8.37 -8.54 14.64
C ILE A 268 7.01 -8.25 14.03
N ARG A 269 6.34 -9.29 13.53
CA ARG A 269 4.94 -9.27 13.12
C ARG A 269 4.08 -9.95 14.17
N SER A 270 3.03 -9.27 14.63
CA SER A 270 2.06 -9.80 15.61
C SER A 270 0.63 -9.40 15.24
N VAL A 271 -0.36 -10.08 15.84
CA VAL A 271 -1.78 -9.80 15.62
C VAL A 271 -2.47 -9.58 16.95
N ASP A 272 -3.11 -8.44 17.11
CA ASP A 272 -3.80 -8.09 18.35
C ASP A 272 -5.18 -8.77 18.48
N ASP A 273 -5.87 -8.48 19.59
CA ASP A 273 -7.21 -9.02 19.87
C ASP A 273 -8.29 -8.43 18.96
N GLN A 274 -7.99 -7.41 18.14
CA GLN A 274 -8.88 -6.84 17.15
C GLN A 274 -8.61 -7.38 15.73
N PHE A 275 -7.70 -8.35 15.59
CA PHE A 275 -7.21 -8.89 14.31
C PHE A 275 -6.41 -7.88 13.48
N ILE A 276 -5.91 -6.82 14.11
CA ILE A 276 -5.04 -5.86 13.44
C ILE A 276 -3.62 -6.41 13.46
N VAL A 277 -3.01 -6.45 12.27
CA VAL A 277 -1.62 -6.82 12.08
C VAL A 277 -0.73 -5.65 12.45
N HIS A 278 0.26 -5.91 13.31
CA HIS A 278 1.30 -4.95 13.68
C HIS A 278 2.66 -5.47 13.22
N GLU A 279 3.45 -4.61 12.59
CA GLU A 279 4.84 -4.88 12.25
C GLU A 279 5.73 -3.84 12.93
N ASP A 280 6.49 -4.28 13.95
CA ASP A 280 7.33 -3.44 14.76
C ASP A 280 8.81 -3.69 14.44
N VAL A 281 9.48 -2.68 13.90
CA VAL A 281 10.94 -2.70 13.72
C VAL A 281 11.59 -2.61 15.09
N ILE A 282 12.28 -3.68 15.50
CA ILE A 282 12.97 -3.73 16.79
C ILE A 282 14.30 -2.99 16.71
N GLY A 283 15.00 -3.14 15.58
CA GLY A 283 16.26 -2.43 15.35
C GLY A 283 17.00 -2.88 14.11
N LEU A 284 18.04 -2.12 13.82
CA LEU A 284 19.06 -2.42 12.83
C LEU A 284 20.28 -2.98 13.56
N TYR A 285 20.75 -4.15 13.12
CA TYR A 285 21.83 -4.88 13.76
C TYR A 285 22.97 -5.06 12.77
N GLN A 286 24.16 -4.60 13.13
CA GLN A 286 25.34 -4.81 12.32
C GLN A 286 25.71 -6.30 12.34
N LEU A 287 25.92 -6.87 11.15
CA LEU A 287 26.38 -8.24 10.98
C LEU A 287 27.89 -8.22 10.71
N ASN A 288 28.62 -9.05 11.45
CA ASN A 288 30.06 -9.21 11.25
C ASN A 288 30.38 -10.32 10.23
N SER A 289 29.36 -11.04 9.75
CA SER A 289 29.50 -12.18 8.84
C SER A 289 28.15 -12.49 8.18
N GLN A 290 28.17 -12.68 6.86
CA GLN A 290 27.02 -13.09 6.04
C GLN A 290 26.72 -14.61 6.11
N HIS A 291 27.37 -15.35 7.00
CA HIS A 291 27.07 -16.78 7.19
C HIS A 291 25.76 -16.96 7.96
N ALA A 292 24.91 -17.85 7.45
CA ALA A 292 23.61 -18.19 8.03
C ALA A 292 23.66 -18.56 9.52
N GLU A 293 24.76 -19.17 9.97
CA GLU A 293 24.98 -19.48 11.38
C GLU A 293 25.07 -18.23 12.25
N HIS A 294 25.85 -17.24 11.81
CA HIS A 294 26.02 -15.98 12.54
C HIS A 294 24.71 -15.20 12.58
N ILE A 295 24.02 -15.10 11.44
CA ILE A 295 22.71 -14.43 11.35
C ILE A 295 21.70 -15.09 12.29
N THR A 296 21.67 -16.43 12.34
CA THR A 296 20.81 -17.18 13.28
C THR A 296 21.17 -16.85 14.74
N GLN A 297 22.45 -16.79 15.09
CA GLN A 297 22.89 -16.44 16.45
C GLN A 297 22.46 -15.01 16.82
N VAL A 298 22.60 -14.05 15.90
CA VAL A 298 22.16 -12.66 16.11
C VAL A 298 20.65 -12.62 16.32
N ILE A 299 19.85 -13.32 15.50
CA ILE A 299 18.40 -13.45 15.70
C ILE A 299 18.09 -13.96 17.11
N LEU A 300 18.70 -15.07 17.54
CA LEU A 300 18.46 -15.66 18.86
C LEU A 300 18.86 -14.72 20.01
N ASP A 301 19.98 -14.01 19.87
CA ASP A 301 20.42 -13.01 20.84
C ASP A 301 19.44 -11.83 20.95
N ILE A 302 18.88 -11.36 19.84
CA ILE A 302 17.82 -10.35 19.83
C ILE A 302 16.58 -10.88 20.58
N LEU A 303 16.16 -12.12 20.33
CA LEU A 303 15.03 -12.72 21.05
C LEU A 303 15.25 -12.74 22.56
N ILE A 304 16.43 -13.17 22.99
CA ILE A 304 16.80 -13.22 24.41
C ILE A 304 16.76 -11.82 25.04
N ARG A 305 17.32 -10.81 24.35
CA ARG A 305 17.33 -9.41 24.84
C ARG A 305 15.91 -8.81 24.92
N CYS A 306 15.01 -9.27 24.06
CA CYS A 306 13.60 -8.88 24.07
C CYS A 306 12.73 -9.73 25.02
N ASP A 307 13.30 -10.72 25.74
CA ASP A 307 12.58 -11.69 26.57
C ASP A 307 11.49 -12.46 25.79
N LEU A 308 11.80 -12.79 24.53
CA LEU A 308 10.89 -13.50 23.63
C LEU A 308 11.34 -14.96 23.45
N ASP A 309 10.41 -15.88 23.71
CA ASP A 309 10.66 -17.30 23.58
C ASP A 309 10.36 -17.76 22.13
N ILE A 310 11.35 -18.40 21.50
CA ILE A 310 11.24 -18.94 20.14
C ILE A 310 10.09 -19.94 20.00
N LYS A 311 9.60 -20.56 21.08
CA LYS A 311 8.45 -21.46 21.03
C LYS A 311 7.15 -20.79 20.57
N PHE A 312 7.03 -19.46 20.69
CA PHE A 312 5.87 -18.70 20.23
C PHE A 312 5.98 -18.28 18.75
N TYR A 313 7.06 -18.67 18.07
CA TYR A 313 7.26 -18.38 16.66
C TYR A 313 6.40 -19.27 15.77
N ARG A 314 5.71 -18.67 14.79
CA ARG A 314 4.83 -19.41 13.86
C ARG A 314 5.16 -19.15 12.39
N GLY A 315 6.13 -18.30 12.12
CA GLY A 315 6.49 -17.87 10.78
C GLY A 315 7.77 -17.05 10.76
N GLN A 316 8.41 -17.08 9.60
CA GLN A 316 9.63 -16.35 9.31
C GLN A 316 9.60 -15.90 7.85
N GLY A 317 9.92 -14.63 7.61
CA GLY A 317 9.91 -13.99 6.29
C GLY A 317 11.26 -13.40 5.95
N TYR A 318 11.88 -13.87 4.86
CA TYR A 318 13.18 -13.39 4.37
C TYR A 318 13.20 -13.27 2.85
N ASP A 319 14.31 -12.75 2.31
CA ASP A 319 14.62 -12.85 0.89
C ASP A 319 14.93 -14.29 0.45
N GLY A 320 15.21 -14.44 -0.85
CA GLY A 320 15.49 -15.73 -1.48
C GLY A 320 16.96 -16.09 -1.48
N ALA A 321 17.83 -15.34 -0.79
CA ALA A 321 19.25 -15.62 -0.79
C ALA A 321 19.53 -17.01 -0.20
N ALA A 322 20.53 -17.71 -0.72
CA ALA A 322 20.86 -19.06 -0.24
C ALA A 322 21.22 -19.09 1.25
N THR A 323 21.81 -18.01 1.76
CA THR A 323 22.09 -17.80 3.19
C THR A 323 20.81 -17.78 4.02
N MET A 324 19.77 -17.10 3.58
CA MET A 324 18.52 -16.94 4.32
C MET A 324 17.58 -18.12 4.10
N SER A 325 17.32 -18.47 2.85
CA SER A 325 16.30 -19.43 2.43
C SER A 325 16.81 -20.87 2.25
N GLY A 326 18.13 -21.10 2.36
CA GLY A 326 18.76 -22.39 2.10
C GLY A 326 18.18 -23.53 2.94
N HIS A 327 17.72 -24.59 2.27
CA HIS A 327 17.00 -25.70 2.88
C HIS A 327 17.84 -26.60 3.83
N LEU A 328 19.17 -26.57 3.73
CA LEU A 328 20.07 -27.37 4.59
C LEU A 328 20.73 -26.53 5.69
N SER A 329 21.37 -25.43 5.29
CA SER A 329 22.24 -24.63 6.15
C SER A 329 21.82 -23.17 6.28
N GLY A 330 20.74 -22.77 5.61
CA GLY A 330 20.25 -21.40 5.65
C GLY A 330 19.55 -21.07 6.98
N VAL A 331 19.35 -19.77 7.23
CA VAL A 331 18.69 -19.26 8.44
C VAL A 331 17.31 -19.89 8.63
N SER A 332 16.53 -19.98 7.54
CA SER A 332 15.23 -20.62 7.48
C SER A 332 15.25 -22.05 8.03
N ALA A 333 16.18 -22.88 7.54
CA ALA A 333 16.33 -24.26 7.99
C ALA A 333 16.76 -24.35 9.46
N ARG A 334 17.69 -23.48 9.89
CA ARG A 334 18.19 -23.45 11.27
C ARG A 334 17.12 -23.06 12.28
N ILE A 335 16.34 -22.01 12.00
CA ILE A 335 15.20 -21.60 12.83
C ILE A 335 14.13 -22.69 12.83
N LYS A 336 13.85 -23.32 11.68
CA LYS A 336 12.87 -24.41 11.59
C LYS A 336 13.31 -25.65 12.39
N ASN A 337 14.60 -25.93 12.51
CA ASN A 337 15.11 -27.00 13.36
C ASN A 337 14.91 -26.71 14.86
N LEU A 338 14.96 -25.44 15.27
CA LEU A 338 14.68 -25.02 16.65
C LEU A 338 13.18 -25.00 16.95
N ASN A 339 12.38 -24.57 15.98
CA ASN A 339 10.93 -24.57 16.06
C ASN A 339 10.31 -24.99 14.71
N PRO A 340 9.87 -26.26 14.57
CA PRO A 340 9.27 -26.77 13.34
C PRO A 340 8.03 -26.01 12.87
N LYS A 341 7.38 -25.26 13.78
CA LYS A 341 6.18 -24.46 13.53
C LYS A 341 6.50 -23.09 12.92
N ALA A 342 7.78 -22.70 12.83
CA ALA A 342 8.21 -21.44 12.22
C ALA A 342 8.28 -21.55 10.69
N TYR A 343 7.13 -21.41 10.03
CA TYR A 343 7.03 -21.57 8.58
C TYR A 343 7.73 -20.44 7.81
N PHE A 344 8.57 -20.82 6.85
CA PHE A 344 9.25 -19.87 5.99
C PHE A 344 8.37 -19.40 4.83
N VAL A 345 8.30 -18.08 4.67
CA VAL A 345 7.70 -17.40 3.51
C VAL A 345 8.81 -16.60 2.83
N HIS A 346 9.01 -16.86 1.54
CA HIS A 346 9.91 -16.07 0.73
C HIS A 346 9.20 -14.76 0.34
N CYS A 347 9.90 -13.63 0.44
CA CYS A 347 9.36 -12.32 0.08
C CYS A 347 8.71 -12.33 -1.31
N ASN A 348 7.42 -11.98 -1.35
CA ASN A 348 6.64 -11.94 -2.58
C ASN A 348 7.03 -10.79 -3.50
N ALA A 349 7.39 -9.64 -2.94
CA ALA A 349 7.88 -8.49 -3.72
C ALA A 349 9.24 -8.81 -4.37
N HIS A 350 10.15 -9.43 -3.62
CA HIS A 350 11.43 -9.89 -4.15
C HIS A 350 11.26 -11.03 -5.17
N SER A 351 10.33 -11.97 -4.93
CA SER A 351 9.99 -13.01 -5.91
C SER A 351 9.51 -12.42 -7.25
N LEU A 352 8.72 -11.36 -7.21
CA LEU A 352 8.28 -10.62 -8.39
C LEU A 352 9.45 -9.91 -9.08
N ASP A 353 10.33 -9.28 -8.28
CA ASP A 353 11.50 -8.57 -8.77
C ASP A 353 12.48 -9.51 -9.50
N LEU A 354 12.77 -10.67 -8.92
CA LEU A 354 13.60 -11.70 -9.52
C LEU A 354 13.01 -12.23 -10.83
N ALA A 355 11.68 -12.34 -10.95
CA ALA A 355 11.04 -12.75 -12.21
C ALA A 355 11.32 -11.73 -13.35
N LEU A 356 11.39 -10.44 -13.02
CA LEU A 356 11.77 -9.40 -13.97
C LEU A 356 13.28 -9.36 -14.23
N GLN A 357 14.10 -9.61 -13.21
CA GLN A 357 15.54 -9.71 -13.37
C GLN A 357 15.90 -10.82 -14.37
N ASP A 358 15.35 -12.03 -14.20
CA ASP A 358 15.58 -13.16 -15.11
C ASP A 358 15.18 -12.81 -16.55
N LEU A 359 14.00 -12.18 -16.73
CA LEU A 359 13.54 -11.72 -18.04
C LEU A 359 14.61 -10.89 -18.75
N THR A 360 15.23 -9.96 -18.04
CA THR A 360 16.14 -9.00 -18.64
C THR A 360 17.51 -9.59 -18.93
N CYS A 361 18.03 -10.44 -18.04
CA CYS A 361 19.25 -11.20 -18.28
C CYS A 361 19.13 -12.05 -19.54
N GLU A 362 17.95 -12.61 -19.79
CA GLU A 362 17.73 -13.50 -20.92
C GLU A 362 17.08 -12.86 -22.16
N SER A 363 16.73 -11.57 -22.10
CA SER A 363 16.15 -10.82 -23.22
C SER A 363 17.06 -9.65 -23.59
N PRO A 364 18.00 -9.84 -24.55
CA PRO A 364 18.89 -8.78 -25.01
C PRO A 364 18.14 -7.55 -25.54
N SER A 365 16.92 -7.73 -26.06
CA SER A 365 16.06 -6.64 -26.54
C SER A 365 15.59 -5.72 -25.43
N ILE A 366 15.52 -6.18 -24.17
CA ILE A 366 15.16 -5.37 -23.00
C ILE A 366 16.41 -4.92 -22.24
N SER A 367 17.35 -5.84 -21.96
CA SER A 367 18.58 -5.52 -21.21
C SER A 367 19.38 -4.40 -21.87
N LYS A 368 19.57 -4.43 -23.19
CA LYS A 368 20.29 -3.37 -23.91
C LYS A 368 19.63 -2.00 -23.78
N ARG A 369 18.30 -1.95 -23.64
CA ARG A 369 17.54 -0.68 -23.53
C ARG A 369 17.56 -0.13 -22.13
N LEU A 370 17.58 -1.02 -21.14
CA LEU A 370 17.80 -0.63 -19.75
C LEU A 370 19.20 -0.08 -19.54
N HIS A 371 20.24 -0.72 -20.10
CA HIS A 371 21.60 -0.16 -20.07
C HIS A 371 21.68 1.20 -20.78
N PHE A 372 21.01 1.34 -21.93
CA PHE A 372 20.91 2.63 -22.62
C PHE A 372 20.24 3.70 -21.74
N LEU A 373 19.10 3.36 -21.13
CA LEU A 373 18.36 4.26 -20.25
C LEU A 373 19.19 4.66 -19.03
N ASP A 374 19.90 3.71 -18.40
CA ASP A 374 20.77 3.97 -17.26
C ASP A 374 21.86 4.99 -17.63
N SER A 375 22.55 4.72 -18.75
CA SER A 375 23.61 5.59 -19.25
C SER A 375 23.08 6.97 -19.69
N ALA A 376 21.87 7.03 -20.26
CA ALA A 376 21.22 8.27 -20.64
C ALA A 376 20.81 9.11 -19.41
N THR A 377 20.63 8.52 -18.23
CA THR A 377 20.31 9.27 -17.01
C THR A 377 21.50 10.06 -16.44
N GLU A 378 22.72 9.83 -16.93
CA GLU A 378 23.86 10.73 -16.68
C GLU A 378 23.64 12.13 -17.29
N LEU A 379 22.68 12.26 -18.22
CA LEU A 379 22.26 13.52 -18.86
C LEU A 379 21.22 14.30 -18.04
N LYS A 380 21.04 13.97 -16.74
CA LYS A 380 20.08 14.61 -15.81
C LYS A 380 20.11 16.15 -15.80
N LYS A 381 21.21 16.77 -16.22
CA LYS A 381 21.36 18.23 -16.31
C LYS A 381 20.46 18.86 -17.39
N TYR A 382 20.01 18.09 -18.39
CA TYR A 382 19.29 18.59 -19.57
C TYR A 382 17.91 17.95 -19.77
N SER A 383 17.48 17.02 -18.91
CA SER A 383 16.24 16.26 -19.11
C SER A 383 15.54 15.86 -17.80
N LYS A 384 14.19 15.75 -17.82
CA LYS A 384 13.36 15.24 -16.70
C LYS A 384 13.41 13.70 -16.57
N LEU A 385 14.54 13.07 -16.92
CA LEU A 385 14.70 11.62 -16.88
C LEU A 385 14.84 11.12 -15.44
N LYS A 386 14.16 10.00 -15.15
CA LYS A 386 14.27 9.31 -13.86
C LYS A 386 15.36 8.24 -13.95
N SER A 387 16.22 8.19 -12.93
CA SER A 387 17.23 7.11 -12.78
C SER A 387 16.55 5.74 -12.72
N LEU A 388 17.24 4.71 -13.16
CA LEU A 388 16.85 3.34 -12.83
C LEU A 388 17.20 3.03 -11.37
N CYS A 389 16.42 2.17 -10.73
CA CYS A 389 16.82 1.55 -9.48
C CYS A 389 17.74 0.35 -9.80
N PRO A 390 18.98 0.31 -9.28
CA PRO A 390 19.91 -0.79 -9.56
C PRO A 390 19.35 -2.14 -9.11
N THR A 391 18.74 -2.16 -7.93
CA THR A 391 18.35 -3.39 -7.21
C THR A 391 16.87 -3.74 -7.31
N ARG A 392 15.96 -2.78 -7.57
CA ARG A 392 14.52 -3.04 -7.74
C ARG A 392 14.09 -2.91 -9.20
N TRP A 393 13.99 -4.04 -9.88
CA TRP A 393 13.48 -4.16 -11.24
C TRP A 393 12.01 -3.78 -11.37
N THR A 394 11.19 -3.97 -10.33
CA THR A 394 9.77 -3.59 -10.35
C THR A 394 9.54 -2.08 -10.45
N VAL A 395 10.55 -1.24 -10.19
CA VAL A 395 10.45 0.24 -10.19
C VAL A 395 11.20 0.83 -11.39
N ARG A 396 10.86 0.36 -12.59
CA ARG A 396 11.52 0.80 -13.84
C ARG A 396 10.54 1.35 -14.87
N ALA A 397 9.22 1.16 -14.68
CA ALA A 397 8.24 1.64 -15.65
C ALA A 397 8.23 3.17 -15.71
N ALA A 398 8.31 3.83 -14.55
CA ALA A 398 8.39 5.29 -14.47
C ALA A 398 9.59 5.88 -15.23
N SER A 399 10.74 5.20 -15.21
CA SER A 399 11.96 5.62 -15.90
C SER A 399 11.86 5.41 -17.42
N MET A 400 11.33 4.25 -17.85
CA MET A 400 11.05 4.00 -19.27
C MET A 400 10.02 4.99 -19.81
N ASN A 401 8.94 5.25 -19.07
CA ASN A 401 7.89 6.17 -19.49
C ASN A 401 8.41 7.61 -19.59
N SER A 402 9.28 8.04 -18.66
CA SER A 402 9.90 9.36 -18.73
C SER A 402 10.72 9.54 -20.01
N LEU A 403 11.47 8.52 -20.45
CA LEU A 403 12.20 8.58 -21.72
C LEU A 403 11.25 8.58 -22.92
N ILE A 404 10.19 7.77 -22.89
CA ILE A 404 9.19 7.69 -23.97
C ILE A 404 8.48 9.04 -24.17
N ILE A 405 8.08 9.70 -23.08
CA ILE A 405 7.39 11.00 -23.13
C ILE A 405 8.33 12.11 -23.59
N ASN A 406 9.59 12.08 -23.15
CA ASN A 406 10.56 13.12 -23.43
C ASN A 406 11.48 12.79 -24.63
N TYR A 407 11.04 11.92 -25.55
CA TYR A 407 11.91 11.39 -26.61
C TYR A 407 12.55 12.50 -27.46
N ASP A 408 11.76 13.46 -27.94
CA ASP A 408 12.23 14.60 -28.75
C ASP A 408 13.13 15.56 -27.96
N LEU A 409 12.82 15.75 -26.66
CA LEU A 409 13.63 16.60 -25.78
C LEU A 409 15.01 15.99 -25.54
N VAL A 410 15.09 14.65 -25.38
CA VAL A 410 16.35 13.93 -25.26
C VAL A 410 17.12 13.97 -26.57
N GLU A 411 16.47 13.81 -27.73
CA GLU A 411 17.08 13.99 -29.05
C GLU A 411 17.71 15.40 -29.18
N THR A 412 16.96 16.44 -28.82
CA THR A 412 17.42 17.84 -28.88
C THR A 412 18.63 18.07 -27.97
N SER A 413 18.54 17.62 -26.71
CA SER A 413 19.61 17.76 -25.72
C SER A 413 20.91 17.04 -26.15
N LEU A 414 20.79 15.87 -26.77
CA LEU A 414 21.95 15.14 -27.28
C LEU A 414 22.60 15.86 -28.46
N ASN A 415 21.81 16.44 -29.36
CA ASN A 415 22.33 17.24 -30.47
C ASN A 415 23.04 18.51 -29.97
N GLU A 416 22.54 19.16 -28.92
CA GLU A 416 23.21 20.29 -28.27
C GLU A 416 24.59 19.89 -27.73
N ILE A 417 24.68 18.78 -26.99
CA ILE A 417 25.96 18.27 -26.46
C ILE A 417 26.94 17.91 -27.60
N ILE A 418 26.45 17.36 -28.71
CA ILE A 418 27.29 17.06 -29.88
C ILE A 418 27.83 18.35 -30.49
N SER A 419 27.02 19.40 -30.54
CA SER A 419 27.40 20.72 -31.07
C SER A 419 28.40 21.46 -30.19
N GLU A 420 28.33 21.29 -28.86
CA GLU A 420 29.28 21.87 -27.90
C GLU A 420 30.67 21.21 -27.98
N GLY A 421 30.74 19.96 -28.44
CA GLY A 421 31.99 19.21 -28.64
C GLY A 421 32.60 18.64 -27.36
N GLY A 422 33.85 18.13 -27.46
CA GLY A 422 34.59 17.55 -26.34
C GLY A 422 34.30 16.07 -26.05
N PRO A 423 34.90 15.47 -25.00
CA PRO A 423 34.76 14.03 -24.71
C PRO A 423 33.30 13.52 -24.59
N PRO A 424 32.35 14.28 -23.99
CA PRO A 424 30.94 13.86 -23.90
C PRO A 424 30.23 13.73 -25.26
N SER A 425 30.66 14.48 -26.28
CA SER A 425 30.05 14.47 -27.63
C SER A 425 30.10 13.09 -28.30
N ILE A 426 31.15 12.30 -28.04
CA ILE A 426 31.30 10.95 -28.61
C ILE A 426 30.24 10.02 -28.01
N MET A 427 30.03 10.10 -26.69
CA MET A 427 29.01 9.30 -26.00
C MET A 427 27.61 9.74 -26.41
N ALA A 428 27.36 11.05 -26.46
CA ALA A 428 26.09 11.61 -26.91
C ALA A 428 25.73 11.16 -28.33
N ASN A 429 26.69 11.16 -29.26
CA ASN A 429 26.48 10.65 -30.62
C ASN A 429 26.17 9.14 -30.63
N GLY A 430 26.82 8.36 -29.76
CA GLY A 430 26.50 6.95 -29.58
C GLY A 430 25.08 6.71 -29.05
N TYR A 431 24.59 7.55 -28.14
CA TYR A 431 23.22 7.50 -27.64
C TYR A 431 22.19 7.93 -28.70
N LEU A 432 22.51 8.96 -29.48
CA LEU A 432 21.68 9.42 -30.58
C LEU A 432 21.53 8.34 -31.67
N GLU A 433 22.63 7.66 -32.06
CA GLU A 433 22.57 6.49 -32.96
C GLU A 433 21.70 5.35 -32.39
N GLN A 434 21.53 5.25 -31.07
CA GLN A 434 20.65 4.26 -30.45
C GLN A 434 19.19 4.71 -30.45
N LEU A 435 18.89 5.98 -30.19
CA LEU A 435 17.53 6.54 -30.25
C LEU A 435 16.94 6.43 -31.65
N TYR A 436 17.72 6.63 -32.70
CA TYR A 436 17.19 6.52 -34.06
C TYR A 436 16.87 5.10 -34.51
N LYS A 437 17.19 4.06 -33.73
CA LYS A 437 16.82 2.69 -34.10
C LYS A 437 15.40 2.38 -33.67
N PHE A 438 14.56 1.94 -34.60
CA PHE A 438 13.22 1.41 -34.28
C PHE A 438 13.26 0.33 -33.20
N SER A 439 14.27 -0.55 -33.23
CA SER A 439 14.48 -1.60 -32.21
C SER A 439 14.64 -1.05 -30.78
N THR A 440 15.07 0.20 -30.62
CA THR A 440 15.20 0.88 -29.32
C THR A 440 13.84 1.33 -28.83
N TYR A 441 13.10 2.04 -29.68
CA TYR A 441 11.75 2.48 -29.39
C TYR A 441 10.81 1.32 -29.06
N PHE A 442 10.81 0.29 -29.91
CA PHE A 442 10.03 -0.94 -29.69
C PHE A 442 10.39 -1.61 -28.36
N GLY A 443 11.69 -1.75 -28.04
CA GLY A 443 12.15 -2.36 -26.80
C GLY A 443 11.75 -1.58 -25.54
N LEU A 444 11.77 -0.24 -25.60
CA LEU A 444 11.30 0.62 -24.50
C LEU A 444 9.80 0.50 -24.27
N LYS A 445 9.01 0.48 -25.35
CA LYS A 445 7.55 0.34 -25.29
C LYS A 445 7.13 -1.05 -24.84
N LEU A 446 7.80 -2.10 -25.34
CA LEU A 446 7.60 -3.47 -24.87
C LEU A 446 8.01 -3.62 -23.40
N GLY A 447 9.13 -3.04 -22.98
CA GLY A 447 9.53 -2.97 -21.58
C GLY A 447 8.43 -2.30 -20.74
N HIS A 448 7.98 -1.12 -21.14
CA HIS A 448 6.93 -0.40 -20.42
C HIS A 448 5.61 -1.21 -20.31
N LEU A 449 5.21 -1.91 -21.38
CA LEU A 449 4.04 -2.79 -21.39
C LEU A 449 4.08 -3.88 -20.32
N ILE A 450 5.28 -4.39 -19.99
CA ILE A 450 5.49 -5.45 -19.00
C ILE A 450 5.73 -4.88 -17.60
N PHE A 451 6.60 -3.87 -17.48
CA PHE A 451 7.03 -3.33 -16.19
C PHE A 451 5.91 -2.51 -15.52
N SER A 452 5.11 -1.76 -16.27
CA SER A 452 4.03 -0.93 -15.72
C SER A 452 3.00 -1.71 -14.89
N PRO A 453 2.34 -2.77 -15.41
CA PRO A 453 1.42 -3.56 -14.59
C PRO A 453 2.14 -4.31 -13.47
N THR A 454 3.41 -4.65 -13.63
CA THR A 454 4.18 -5.35 -12.59
C THR A 454 4.52 -4.43 -11.41
N GLU A 455 4.80 -3.15 -11.67
CA GLU A 455 5.04 -2.11 -10.65
C GLU A 455 3.80 -1.93 -9.74
N GLU A 456 2.61 -1.86 -10.34
CA GLU A 456 1.33 -1.77 -9.60
C GLU A 456 1.09 -2.97 -8.67
N ILE A 457 1.43 -4.17 -9.16
CA ILE A 457 1.31 -5.40 -8.37
C ILE A 457 2.35 -5.40 -7.25
N SER A 458 3.59 -4.99 -7.51
CA SER A 458 4.63 -4.87 -6.48
C SER A 458 4.20 -3.98 -5.32
N CYS A 459 3.67 -2.79 -5.62
CA CYS A 459 3.12 -1.88 -4.61
C CYS A 459 1.99 -2.51 -3.80
N SER A 460 1.12 -3.29 -4.47
CA SER A 460 0.02 -4.00 -3.81
C SER A 460 0.53 -5.09 -2.87
N LEU A 461 1.55 -5.86 -3.27
CA LEU A 461 2.13 -6.96 -2.47
C LEU A 461 2.80 -6.49 -1.18
N GLN A 462 3.23 -5.22 -1.11
CA GLN A 462 3.97 -4.68 0.02
C GLN A 462 3.09 -4.23 1.21
N ARG A 463 1.76 -4.27 1.09
CA ARG A 463 0.85 -3.87 2.19
C ARG A 463 0.87 -4.87 3.35
N ILE A 464 0.96 -4.35 4.58
CA ILE A 464 1.08 -5.16 5.81
C ILE A 464 -0.17 -6.00 6.09
N GLU A 465 -1.34 -5.51 5.64
CA GLU A 465 -2.65 -6.12 5.85
C GLU A 465 -2.94 -7.27 4.87
N ASN A 466 -2.09 -7.47 3.86
CA ASN A 466 -2.31 -8.51 2.86
C ASN A 466 -2.37 -9.90 3.50
N CYS A 467 -3.42 -10.63 3.14
CA CYS A 467 -3.47 -12.08 3.35
C CYS A 467 -2.96 -12.83 2.11
N LEU A 468 -2.83 -14.15 2.20
CA LEU A 468 -2.34 -14.95 1.08
C LEU A 468 -3.28 -14.88 -0.14
N GLN A 469 -4.60 -14.84 0.08
CA GLN A 469 -5.57 -14.69 -1.00
C GLN A 469 -5.36 -13.40 -1.79
N ASP A 470 -5.03 -12.28 -1.14
CA ASP A 470 -4.78 -11.00 -1.82
C ASP A 470 -3.55 -11.11 -2.73
N VAL A 471 -2.47 -11.70 -2.24
CA VAL A 471 -1.24 -11.95 -3.00
C VAL A 471 -1.52 -12.85 -4.22
N LEU A 472 -2.20 -13.99 -4.02
CA LEU A 472 -2.50 -14.91 -5.11
C LEU A 472 -3.47 -14.29 -6.13
N CYS A 473 -4.41 -13.46 -5.69
CA CYS A 473 -5.32 -12.73 -6.56
C CYS A 473 -4.57 -11.71 -7.43
N ALA A 474 -3.66 -10.95 -6.83
CA ALA A 474 -2.83 -9.97 -7.54
C ALA A 474 -1.97 -10.66 -8.63
N ILE A 475 -1.30 -11.76 -8.29
CA ILE A 475 -0.46 -12.50 -9.24
C ILE A 475 -1.28 -13.18 -10.34
N LYS A 476 -2.42 -13.78 -10.01
CA LYS A 476 -3.32 -14.35 -11.03
C LYS A 476 -3.87 -13.28 -11.97
N THR A 477 -4.14 -12.08 -11.46
CA THR A 477 -4.54 -10.93 -12.27
C THR A 477 -3.45 -10.54 -13.26
N LEU A 478 -2.19 -10.48 -12.81
CA LEU A 478 -1.04 -10.19 -13.67
C LEU A 478 -0.84 -11.28 -14.74
N ILE A 479 -0.89 -12.55 -14.35
CA ILE A 479 -0.79 -13.68 -15.28
C ILE A 479 -1.91 -13.62 -16.32
N GLY A 480 -3.15 -13.38 -15.90
CA GLY A 480 -4.29 -13.26 -16.82
C GLY A 480 -4.19 -12.05 -17.77
N TYR A 481 -3.64 -10.93 -17.30
CA TYR A 481 -3.31 -9.78 -18.15
C TYR A 481 -2.27 -10.17 -19.21
N LEU A 482 -1.14 -10.76 -18.80
CA LEU A 482 -0.05 -11.16 -19.68
C LEU A 482 -0.50 -12.20 -20.71
N GLN A 483 -1.30 -13.18 -20.29
CA GLN A 483 -1.90 -14.18 -21.20
C GLN A 483 -2.83 -13.54 -22.23
N ARG A 484 -3.61 -12.52 -21.83
CA ARG A 484 -4.53 -11.82 -22.75
C ARG A 484 -3.76 -11.03 -23.82
N ILE A 485 -2.67 -10.36 -23.45
CA ILE A 485 -1.85 -9.62 -24.43
C ILE A 485 -0.96 -10.55 -25.26
N LYS A 486 -0.81 -11.82 -24.86
CA LYS A 486 -0.12 -12.87 -25.61
C LYS A 486 -0.99 -13.44 -26.75
N CYS A 487 -1.49 -12.58 -27.63
CA CYS A 487 -2.16 -13.01 -28.87
C CYS A 487 -1.68 -12.21 -30.08
N ILE A 488 -1.84 -12.80 -31.26
CA ILE A 488 -1.33 -12.24 -32.51
C ILE A 488 -2.08 -10.97 -32.91
N GLU A 489 -3.37 -10.91 -32.62
CA GLU A 489 -4.22 -9.73 -32.88
C GLU A 489 -3.74 -8.54 -32.06
N TYR A 490 -3.46 -8.75 -30.76
CA TYR A 490 -2.94 -7.69 -29.91
C TYR A 490 -1.54 -7.24 -30.36
N PHE A 491 -0.66 -8.19 -30.71
CA PHE A 491 0.65 -7.87 -31.26
C PHE A 491 0.55 -7.02 -32.54
N LYS A 492 -0.35 -7.36 -33.47
CA LYS A 492 -0.54 -6.58 -34.71
C LYS A 492 -0.92 -5.13 -34.40
N THR A 493 -1.93 -4.93 -33.56
CA THR A 493 -2.36 -3.58 -33.16
C THR A 493 -1.24 -2.82 -32.42
N PHE A 494 -0.53 -3.50 -31.53
CA PHE A 494 0.62 -2.93 -30.82
C PHE A 494 1.72 -2.51 -31.79
N TYR A 495 2.09 -3.38 -32.74
CA TYR A 495 3.15 -3.15 -33.72
C TYR A 495 2.78 -2.01 -34.69
N GLU A 496 1.54 -1.97 -35.18
CA GLU A 496 1.04 -0.88 -36.04
C GLU A 496 1.07 0.48 -35.31
N LEU A 497 0.67 0.51 -34.04
CA LEU A 497 0.78 1.71 -33.22
C LEU A 497 2.24 2.15 -33.07
N MET A 498 3.16 1.20 -32.82
CA MET A 498 4.60 1.50 -32.71
C MET A 498 5.17 2.05 -34.02
N LEU A 499 4.81 1.49 -35.17
CA LEU A 499 5.24 2.01 -36.47
C LEU A 499 4.77 3.46 -36.68
N LYS A 500 3.51 3.75 -36.35
CA LYS A 500 2.95 5.10 -36.46
C LYS A 500 3.63 6.09 -35.52
N GLU A 501 3.83 5.72 -34.25
CA GLU A 501 4.49 6.60 -33.28
C GLU A 501 5.97 6.81 -33.60
N ALA A 502 6.64 5.80 -34.16
CA ALA A 502 8.06 5.85 -34.47
C ALA A 502 8.39 6.54 -35.81
N GLU A 503 7.40 6.80 -36.68
CA GLU A 503 7.59 7.31 -38.04
C GLU A 503 8.43 8.60 -38.11
N LEU A 504 8.30 9.48 -37.11
CA LEU A 504 9.04 10.75 -37.01
C LEU A 504 10.21 10.70 -36.02
N LEU A 505 10.32 9.61 -35.25
CA LEU A 505 11.26 9.47 -34.15
C LEU A 505 12.46 8.58 -34.49
N THR A 506 12.27 7.58 -35.37
CA THR A 506 13.29 6.58 -35.68
C THR A 506 13.44 6.32 -37.17
N GLU A 507 14.55 5.71 -37.56
CA GLU A 507 14.74 5.05 -38.84
C GLU A 507 13.76 3.89 -39.03
N GLU A 508 13.58 3.46 -40.28
CA GLU A 508 12.74 2.31 -40.62
C GLU A 508 13.25 1.03 -39.96
N ALA A 509 12.31 0.11 -39.70
CA ALA A 509 12.62 -1.14 -39.06
C ALA A 509 13.37 -2.08 -40.03
N GLU A 510 14.62 -2.43 -39.71
CA GLU A 510 15.47 -3.29 -40.54
C GLU A 510 15.81 -4.63 -39.87
N LEU A 511 16.11 -5.64 -40.71
CA LEU A 511 16.61 -6.93 -40.24
C LEU A 511 18.08 -6.83 -39.75
N PRO A 512 18.45 -7.51 -38.65
CA PRO A 512 19.81 -7.55 -38.18
C PRO A 512 20.75 -8.14 -39.23
N ARG A 513 21.93 -7.53 -39.37
CA ARG A 513 22.98 -8.04 -40.27
C ARG A 513 23.44 -9.44 -39.81
N VAL A 514 23.28 -10.43 -40.68
CA VAL A 514 23.77 -11.80 -40.45
C VAL A 514 25.31 -11.79 -40.38
N ARG A 515 25.87 -12.13 -39.22
CA ARG A 515 27.33 -12.29 -39.04
C ARG A 515 27.72 -13.74 -39.30
N LYS A 516 28.70 -13.97 -40.17
CA LYS A 516 29.31 -15.29 -40.33
C LYS A 516 30.21 -15.56 -39.11
N PRO A 517 30.03 -16.67 -38.37
CA PRO A 517 30.90 -16.99 -37.25
C PRO A 517 32.34 -17.20 -37.75
N PRO A 518 33.36 -16.84 -36.96
CA PRO A 518 34.76 -17.15 -37.29
C PRO A 518 34.92 -18.66 -37.48
N GLN A 519 35.66 -19.07 -38.52
CA GLN A 519 35.80 -20.48 -38.94
C GLN A 519 36.23 -21.44 -37.82
N ARG A 520 36.97 -20.95 -36.81
CA ARG A 520 37.41 -21.73 -35.64
C ARG A 520 36.28 -22.25 -34.73
N PHE A 521 35.08 -21.67 -34.82
CA PHE A 521 33.94 -22.02 -33.97
C PHE A 521 32.72 -22.51 -34.77
N ALA A 522 32.88 -22.80 -36.06
CA ALA A 522 31.77 -23.14 -36.95
C ALA A 522 31.04 -24.44 -36.54
N ASP A 523 31.77 -25.42 -35.98
CA ASP A 523 31.22 -26.75 -35.67
C ASP A 523 30.56 -26.85 -34.28
N THR A 524 30.74 -25.85 -33.41
CA THR A 524 30.24 -25.86 -32.01
C THR A 524 29.11 -24.87 -31.75
N LEU A 525 28.79 -23.98 -32.69
CA LEU A 525 27.77 -22.94 -32.53
C LEU A 525 26.47 -23.34 -33.22
N ARG A 526 25.32 -23.14 -32.55
CA ARG A 526 24.01 -23.16 -33.22
C ARG A 526 24.03 -22.16 -34.38
N ALA A 527 23.49 -22.57 -35.52
CA ALA A 527 23.30 -21.66 -36.65
C ALA A 527 22.54 -20.40 -36.18
N PRO A 528 22.98 -19.19 -36.55
CA PRO A 528 22.29 -17.97 -36.16
C PRO A 528 20.86 -17.97 -36.69
N VAL A 529 19.91 -17.51 -35.89
CA VAL A 529 18.51 -17.36 -36.31
C VAL A 529 18.44 -16.33 -37.44
N VAL A 530 17.89 -16.72 -38.58
CA VAL A 530 17.71 -15.85 -39.75
C VAL A 530 16.22 -15.61 -39.95
N TYR A 531 15.83 -14.34 -39.85
CA TYR A 531 14.45 -13.89 -40.07
C TYR A 531 14.24 -13.53 -41.53
N GLN A 532 13.07 -13.89 -42.08
CA GLN A 532 12.73 -13.57 -43.47
C GLN A 532 12.14 -12.16 -43.61
N ASN A 533 11.44 -11.68 -42.58
CA ASN A 533 10.87 -10.33 -42.55
C ASN A 533 10.96 -9.74 -41.13
N VAL A 534 10.78 -8.42 -41.07
CA VAL A 534 10.94 -7.62 -39.84
C VAL A 534 9.79 -7.87 -38.85
N PHE A 535 8.58 -8.11 -39.36
CA PHE A 535 7.39 -8.39 -38.55
C PHE A 535 7.58 -9.64 -37.71
N ASP A 536 7.99 -10.75 -38.32
CA ASP A 536 8.21 -12.04 -37.65
C ASP A 536 9.29 -11.95 -36.56
N MET A 537 10.34 -11.15 -36.80
CA MET A 537 11.38 -10.91 -35.80
C MET A 537 10.83 -10.23 -34.55
N TYR A 538 10.09 -9.12 -34.71
CA TYR A 538 9.51 -8.40 -33.56
C TYR A 538 8.37 -9.18 -32.90
N GLN A 539 7.64 -9.97 -33.69
CA GLN A 539 6.65 -10.91 -33.19
C GLN A 539 7.28 -11.94 -32.25
N GLU A 540 8.36 -12.59 -32.68
CA GLU A 540 9.05 -13.58 -31.84
C GLU A 540 9.60 -12.92 -30.57
N GLN A 541 10.22 -11.73 -30.68
CA GLN A 541 10.71 -10.98 -29.52
C GLN A 541 9.60 -10.65 -28.52
N TYR A 542 8.44 -10.20 -29.02
CA TYR A 542 7.27 -9.88 -28.22
C TYR A 542 6.79 -11.09 -27.40
N PHE A 543 6.56 -12.23 -28.07
CA PHE A 543 6.08 -13.44 -27.41
C PHE A 543 7.12 -14.03 -26.46
N ASN A 544 8.40 -14.04 -26.85
CA ASN A 544 9.49 -14.53 -25.99
C ASN A 544 9.59 -13.74 -24.69
N VAL A 545 9.41 -12.42 -24.73
CA VAL A 545 9.41 -11.57 -23.52
C VAL A 545 8.25 -11.94 -22.60
N ILE A 546 7.03 -12.02 -23.13
CA ILE A 546 5.85 -12.35 -22.31
C ILE A 546 5.96 -13.76 -21.72
N ASP A 547 6.42 -14.73 -22.51
CA ASP A 547 6.55 -16.11 -22.08
C ASP A 547 7.57 -16.27 -20.95
N LYS A 548 8.69 -15.56 -21.02
CA LYS A 548 9.69 -15.59 -19.94
C LYS A 548 9.12 -15.04 -18.63
N VAL A 549 8.40 -13.93 -18.67
CA VAL A 549 7.75 -13.40 -17.47
C VAL A 549 6.71 -14.36 -16.93
N LEU A 550 5.87 -14.94 -17.79
CA LEU A 550 4.88 -15.92 -17.38
C LEU A 550 5.52 -17.15 -16.74
N ILE A 551 6.61 -17.67 -17.29
CA ILE A 551 7.37 -18.79 -16.71
C ILE A 551 7.95 -18.39 -15.35
N GLY A 552 8.61 -17.24 -15.27
CA GLY A 552 9.19 -16.72 -14.03
C GLY A 552 8.16 -16.55 -12.92
N LEU A 553 7.00 -15.96 -13.22
CA LEU A 553 5.89 -15.80 -12.28
C LEU A 553 5.36 -17.16 -11.78
N ASN A 554 5.15 -18.12 -12.70
CA ASN A 554 4.63 -19.43 -12.32
C ASN A 554 5.61 -20.22 -11.44
N LEU A 555 6.92 -20.13 -11.70
CA LEU A 555 7.93 -20.81 -10.91
C LEU A 555 8.11 -20.18 -9.52
N ARG A 556 8.20 -18.84 -9.45
CA ARG A 556 8.58 -18.14 -8.21
C ARG A 556 7.45 -18.06 -7.17
N PHE A 557 6.19 -18.12 -7.60
CA PHE A 557 5.03 -18.09 -6.68
C PHE A 557 4.53 -19.49 -6.26
N GLN A 558 5.29 -20.55 -6.53
CA GLN A 558 5.04 -21.92 -6.05
C GLN A 558 5.78 -22.21 -4.73
N GLN A 559 5.55 -21.39 -3.70
CA GLN A 559 6.19 -21.59 -2.40
C GLN A 559 5.59 -22.80 -1.66
N SER A 560 6.41 -23.57 -0.96
CA SER A 560 6.00 -24.81 -0.27
C SER A 560 4.94 -24.59 0.83
N VAL A 561 4.90 -23.40 1.42
CA VAL A 561 3.96 -23.05 2.49
C VAL A 561 2.57 -22.64 1.97
N PHE A 562 2.48 -22.17 0.71
CA PHE A 562 1.22 -21.66 0.14
C PHE A 562 0.10 -22.70 0.08
N PRO A 563 0.33 -23.97 -0.32
CA PRO A 563 -0.72 -24.98 -0.28
C PRO A 563 -1.30 -25.21 1.11
N LEU A 564 -0.47 -25.14 2.17
CA LEU A 564 -0.92 -25.27 3.55
C LEU A 564 -1.78 -24.06 3.97
N LEU A 565 -1.27 -22.85 3.78
CA LEU A 565 -1.99 -21.61 4.12
C LEU A 565 -3.31 -21.48 3.34
N CYS A 566 -3.33 -21.85 2.05
CA CYS A 566 -4.55 -21.91 1.25
C CYS A 566 -5.57 -22.90 1.82
N LYS A 567 -5.13 -24.05 2.35
CA LYS A 567 -6.03 -25.01 2.99
C LYS A 567 -6.61 -24.43 4.29
N VAL A 568 -5.77 -23.80 5.12
CA VAL A 568 -6.19 -23.15 6.37
C VAL A 568 -7.20 -22.04 6.08
N GLU A 569 -6.92 -21.16 5.13
CA GLU A 569 -7.82 -20.07 4.73
C GLU A 569 -9.16 -20.61 4.17
N LYS A 570 -9.12 -21.62 3.30
CA LYS A 570 -10.34 -22.28 2.80
C LYS A 570 -11.16 -22.91 3.93
N PHE A 571 -10.49 -23.53 4.91
CA PHE A 571 -11.14 -24.11 6.07
C PHE A 571 -11.84 -23.04 6.93
N ILE A 572 -11.15 -21.93 7.23
CA ILE A 572 -11.72 -20.78 7.95
C ILE A 572 -12.96 -20.26 7.21
N LEU A 573 -12.87 -20.05 5.89
CA LEU A 573 -13.98 -19.55 5.07
C LEU A 573 -15.14 -20.55 4.96
N ALA A 574 -14.86 -21.85 4.81
CA ALA A 574 -15.89 -22.90 4.74
C ALA A 574 -16.67 -23.00 6.06
N ALA A 575 -15.96 -22.97 7.18
CA ALA A 575 -16.55 -22.92 8.52
C ALA A 575 -17.48 -21.71 8.66
N ALA A 576 -17.04 -20.51 8.25
CA ALA A 576 -17.85 -19.30 8.34
C ALA A 576 -19.15 -19.35 7.50
N ASN A 577 -19.13 -20.07 6.37
CA ASN A 577 -20.29 -20.20 5.47
C ASN A 577 -21.19 -21.41 5.80
N GLY A 578 -20.85 -22.22 6.80
CA GLY A 578 -21.61 -23.43 7.15
C GLY A 578 -21.50 -24.55 6.12
N THR A 579 -20.50 -24.54 5.23
CA THR A 579 -20.25 -25.65 4.30
C THR A 579 -19.49 -26.77 5.01
N GLN A 580 -20.17 -27.42 5.97
CA GLN A 580 -19.59 -28.43 6.86
C GLN A 580 -18.98 -29.62 6.11
N GLU A 581 -19.56 -30.06 4.99
CA GLU A 581 -18.95 -31.12 4.17
C GLU A 581 -17.58 -30.68 3.63
N GLU A 582 -17.41 -29.43 3.18
CA GLU A 582 -16.12 -28.92 2.71
C GLU A 582 -15.13 -28.73 3.86
N ALA A 583 -15.58 -28.22 5.01
CA ALA A 583 -14.74 -28.04 6.20
C ALA A 583 -14.30 -29.39 6.82
N ASN A 584 -15.18 -30.40 6.83
CA ASN A 584 -14.88 -31.74 7.34
C ASN A 584 -14.07 -32.58 6.34
N ASN A 585 -14.29 -32.40 5.03
CA ASN A 585 -13.47 -33.02 3.98
C ASN A 585 -12.05 -32.42 3.96
N LEU A 586 -11.90 -31.15 4.30
CA LEU A 586 -10.63 -30.52 4.70
C LEU A 586 -10.27 -30.96 6.13
N ASN A 587 -10.22 -32.26 6.36
CA ASN A 587 -10.04 -32.92 7.65
C ASN A 587 -9.13 -32.09 8.58
N ILE A 588 -9.59 -31.78 9.78
CA ILE A 588 -8.82 -31.06 10.81
C ILE A 588 -7.43 -31.71 11.03
N HIS A 589 -7.31 -33.03 10.82
CA HIS A 589 -6.02 -33.72 10.84
C HIS A 589 -5.04 -33.30 9.74
N ASN A 590 -5.51 -32.81 8.59
CA ASN A 590 -4.68 -32.33 7.47
C ASN A 590 -4.13 -30.91 7.68
N ILE A 591 -4.78 -30.12 8.54
CA ILE A 591 -4.27 -28.81 8.98
C ILE A 591 -3.69 -28.89 10.40
N ALA A 592 -3.70 -30.06 11.05
CA ALA A 592 -3.18 -30.26 12.41
C ALA A 592 -1.71 -29.85 12.56
N GLU A 593 -0.92 -30.00 11.50
CA GLU A 593 0.47 -29.53 11.46
C GLU A 593 0.56 -28.01 11.68
N PHE A 594 -0.41 -27.25 11.16
CA PHE A 594 -0.56 -25.81 11.37
C PHE A 594 -1.35 -25.44 12.63
N LEU A 595 -2.30 -26.29 13.06
CA LEU A 595 -3.16 -26.01 14.23
C LEU A 595 -2.41 -26.14 15.56
N THR A 596 -1.28 -26.85 15.59
CA THR A 596 -0.34 -26.93 16.73
C THR A 596 -1.01 -27.37 18.06
N ASP A 597 -0.23 -27.42 19.15
CA ASP A 597 -0.75 -27.57 20.52
C ASP A 597 -1.42 -26.28 21.05
N ASP A 598 -1.48 -25.22 20.22
CA ASP A 598 -2.05 -23.93 20.61
C ASP A 598 -3.59 -23.91 20.55
N ILE A 599 -4.20 -24.91 19.90
CA ILE A 599 -5.64 -25.00 19.67
C ILE A 599 -6.22 -26.28 20.29
N ASP A 600 -7.28 -26.14 21.08
CA ASP A 600 -8.12 -27.26 21.51
C ASP A 600 -8.98 -27.75 20.34
N ILE A 601 -8.54 -28.82 19.68
CA ILE A 601 -9.21 -29.39 18.51
C ILE A 601 -10.68 -29.78 18.78
N PRO A 602 -11.02 -30.56 19.83
CA PRO A 602 -12.41 -30.82 20.19
C PRO A 602 -13.26 -29.56 20.37
N ARG A 603 -12.69 -28.50 20.97
CA ARG A 603 -13.40 -27.24 21.15
C ARG A 603 -13.58 -26.49 19.83
N LEU A 604 -12.54 -26.40 19.01
CA LEU A 604 -12.62 -25.82 17.67
C LEU A 604 -13.71 -26.48 16.82
N GLN A 605 -13.86 -27.81 16.89
CA GLN A 605 -14.93 -28.54 16.20
C GLN A 605 -16.33 -28.05 16.60
N ARG A 606 -16.56 -27.84 17.90
CA ARG A 606 -17.85 -27.30 18.38
C ARG A 606 -18.06 -25.85 17.93
N GLU A 607 -17.01 -25.04 18.01
CA GLU A 607 -17.04 -23.64 17.60
C GLU A 607 -17.38 -23.49 16.11
N ILE A 608 -16.77 -24.31 15.24
CA ILE A 608 -17.05 -24.32 13.80
C ILE A 608 -18.49 -24.70 13.49
N ASN A 609 -19.11 -25.59 14.27
CA ASN A 609 -20.50 -25.95 14.07
C ASN A 609 -21.46 -24.81 14.42
N MET A 610 -21.08 -23.95 15.37
CA MET A 610 -21.92 -22.84 15.86
C MET A 610 -21.67 -21.51 15.14
N ILE A 611 -20.51 -21.33 14.52
CA ILE A 611 -20.12 -20.03 13.96
C ILE A 611 -21.01 -19.53 12.81
N PRO A 612 -21.57 -20.37 11.90
CA PRO A 612 -22.48 -19.90 10.87
C PRO A 612 -23.76 -19.30 11.47
N ASP A 613 -24.27 -19.93 12.53
CA ASP A 613 -25.47 -19.46 13.23
C ASP A 613 -25.20 -18.11 13.89
N TYR A 614 -24.05 -17.95 14.55
CA TYR A 614 -23.65 -16.66 15.11
C TYR A 614 -23.55 -15.57 14.04
N PHE A 615 -22.91 -15.85 12.90
CA PHE A 615 -22.83 -14.87 11.81
C PHE A 615 -24.20 -14.57 11.20
N SER A 616 -25.12 -15.55 11.13
CA SER A 616 -26.48 -15.30 10.68
C SER A 616 -27.24 -14.34 11.61
N VAL A 617 -27.07 -14.49 12.93
CA VAL A 617 -27.67 -13.60 13.94
C VAL A 617 -27.09 -12.20 13.82
N ILE A 618 -25.77 -12.05 13.78
CA ILE A 618 -25.11 -10.75 13.62
C ILE A 618 -25.54 -10.05 12.32
N ASN A 619 -25.64 -10.81 11.21
CA ASN A 619 -26.06 -10.30 9.91
C ASN A 619 -27.50 -9.78 9.94
N LEU A 620 -28.42 -10.52 10.58
CA LEU A 620 -29.82 -10.11 10.76
C LEU A 620 -29.97 -8.91 11.71
N GLU A 621 -29.35 -8.94 12.88
CA GLU A 621 -29.50 -7.89 13.90
C GLU A 621 -28.94 -6.54 13.45
N ASN A 622 -27.87 -6.54 12.64
CA ASN A 622 -27.23 -5.32 12.17
C ASN A 622 -27.69 -4.91 10.76
N ASN A 623 -28.67 -5.61 10.18
CA ASN A 623 -29.13 -5.42 8.79
C ASN A 623 -27.98 -5.45 7.77
N PHE A 624 -26.98 -6.30 8.00
CA PHE A 624 -25.96 -6.56 7.01
C PHE A 624 -26.58 -7.39 5.87
N SER A 625 -26.13 -7.14 4.64
CA SER A 625 -26.61 -7.85 3.43
C SER A 625 -25.60 -8.90 2.97
N ILE A 626 -24.98 -9.62 3.92
CA ILE A 626 -23.95 -10.61 3.61
C ILE A 626 -24.63 -11.92 3.20
N LYS A 627 -24.39 -12.35 1.96
CA LYS A 627 -24.89 -13.63 1.42
C LYS A 627 -23.87 -14.76 1.50
N LYS A 628 -22.59 -14.42 1.34
CA LYS A 628 -21.46 -15.36 1.38
C LYS A 628 -20.22 -14.62 1.85
N ILE A 629 -19.47 -15.25 2.74
CA ILE A 629 -18.22 -14.73 3.28
C ILE A 629 -17.08 -15.23 2.39
N THR A 630 -16.32 -14.31 1.78
CA THR A 630 -15.24 -14.63 0.84
C THR A 630 -13.87 -14.12 1.26
N LYS A 631 -13.81 -13.34 2.34
CA LYS A 631 -12.60 -12.72 2.88
C LYS A 631 -12.49 -12.96 4.37
N ILE A 632 -11.28 -13.18 4.87
CA ILE A 632 -11.00 -13.31 6.30
C ILE A 632 -11.29 -12.00 7.04
N GLN A 633 -11.06 -10.85 6.41
CA GLN A 633 -11.38 -9.55 7.04
C GLN A 633 -12.86 -9.44 7.43
N THR A 634 -13.77 -9.94 6.60
CA THR A 634 -15.21 -9.95 6.92
C THR A 634 -15.51 -10.77 8.17
N ILE A 635 -14.79 -11.88 8.37
CA ILE A 635 -14.92 -12.72 9.58
C ILE A 635 -14.41 -11.95 10.81
N CYS A 636 -13.26 -11.29 10.69
CA CYS A 636 -12.69 -10.45 11.75
C CYS A 636 -13.65 -9.34 12.16
N ASP A 637 -14.25 -8.65 11.18
CA ASP A 637 -15.22 -7.58 11.41
C ASP A 637 -16.46 -8.12 12.14
N LEU A 638 -17.02 -9.25 11.69
CA LEU A 638 -18.19 -9.89 12.31
C LEU A 638 -17.93 -10.35 13.76
N LEU A 639 -16.75 -10.91 14.03
CA LEU A 639 -16.34 -11.31 15.39
C LEU A 639 -16.13 -10.11 16.33
N ASN A 640 -15.82 -8.94 15.78
CA ASN A 640 -15.63 -7.70 16.52
C ASN A 640 -16.93 -6.92 16.78
N VAL A 641 -18.07 -7.27 16.15
CA VAL A 641 -19.35 -6.55 16.33
C VAL A 641 -19.85 -6.62 17.77
N GLN A 642 -19.83 -7.83 18.37
CA GLN A 642 -20.24 -8.04 19.75
C GLN A 642 -19.05 -8.48 20.59
N SER A 643 -18.95 -7.95 21.83
CA SER A 643 -17.85 -8.27 22.74
C SER A 643 -17.73 -9.76 23.07
N VAL A 644 -18.84 -10.50 23.02
CA VAL A 644 -18.90 -11.94 23.36
C VAL A 644 -18.37 -12.81 22.21
N GLY A 645 -18.42 -12.36 20.95
CA GLY A 645 -18.06 -13.17 19.78
C GLY A 645 -16.70 -13.86 19.92
N LYS A 646 -15.65 -13.08 20.24
CA LYS A 646 -14.29 -13.61 20.44
C LYS A 646 -14.17 -14.58 21.63
N SER A 647 -14.91 -14.33 22.71
CA SER A 647 -14.89 -15.21 23.89
C SER A 647 -15.61 -16.54 23.65
N MET A 648 -16.65 -16.53 22.81
CA MET A 648 -17.44 -17.69 22.44
C MET A 648 -16.71 -18.56 21.41
N PHE A 649 -15.98 -17.94 20.48
CA PHE A 649 -15.23 -18.58 19.40
C PHE A 649 -13.73 -18.39 19.57
N CYS A 650 -13.19 -18.77 20.74
CA CYS A 650 -11.82 -18.43 21.10
C CYS A 650 -10.77 -19.28 20.35
N GLU A 651 -11.07 -20.54 20.03
CA GLU A 651 -10.17 -21.40 19.25
C GLU A 651 -10.17 -20.97 17.79
N TYR A 652 -11.35 -20.63 17.27
CA TYR A 652 -11.49 -20.09 15.92
C TYR A 652 -10.82 -18.71 15.78
N THR A 653 -10.94 -17.86 16.80
CA THR A 653 -10.21 -16.57 16.88
C THR A 653 -8.70 -16.80 16.89
N THR A 654 -8.23 -17.76 17.67
CA THR A 654 -6.81 -18.16 17.72
C THR A 654 -6.31 -18.63 16.36
N LEU A 655 -7.08 -19.47 15.66
CA LEU A 655 -6.76 -19.94 14.31
C LEU A 655 -6.58 -18.77 13.32
N ILE A 656 -7.50 -17.80 13.34
CA ILE A 656 -7.40 -16.62 12.48
C ILE A 656 -6.16 -15.80 12.81
N ARG A 657 -5.87 -15.59 14.10
CA ARG A 657 -4.67 -14.85 14.53
C ARG A 657 -3.40 -15.56 14.08
N LEU A 658 -3.29 -16.87 14.28
CA LEU A 658 -2.17 -17.67 13.79
C LEU A 658 -1.97 -17.52 12.27
N TYR A 659 -3.06 -17.61 11.50
CA TYR A 659 -3.03 -17.40 10.05
C TYR A 659 -2.53 -15.99 9.67
N LEU A 660 -3.10 -14.93 10.26
CA LEU A 660 -2.75 -13.53 9.96
C LEU A 660 -1.34 -13.15 10.41
N THR A 661 -0.80 -13.85 11.41
CA THR A 661 0.56 -13.62 11.92
C THR A 661 1.58 -13.99 10.84
N VAL A 662 1.32 -15.00 9.99
CA VAL A 662 2.26 -15.46 8.95
C VAL A 662 2.63 -14.30 8.01
N PRO A 663 3.93 -13.96 7.88
CA PRO A 663 4.35 -12.79 7.12
C PRO A 663 4.27 -13.07 5.61
N VAL A 664 3.15 -12.69 5.00
CA VAL A 664 2.97 -12.77 3.53
C VAL A 664 3.69 -11.61 2.81
N THR A 665 4.06 -10.57 3.55
CA THR A 665 4.92 -9.47 3.09
C THR A 665 6.12 -9.34 4.02
N THR A 666 7.26 -8.88 3.47
CA THR A 666 8.45 -8.51 4.24
C THR A 666 8.80 -7.02 4.09
N ALA A 667 7.86 -6.23 3.54
CA ALA A 667 8.12 -4.87 3.10
C ALA A 667 8.56 -3.94 4.23
N THR A 668 8.07 -4.11 5.46
CA THR A 668 8.46 -3.23 6.58
C THR A 668 9.96 -3.29 6.89
N ALA A 669 10.56 -4.49 6.85
CA ALA A 669 12.01 -4.62 7.03
C ALA A 669 12.76 -3.95 5.87
N GLU A 670 12.29 -4.15 4.63
CA GLU A 670 12.89 -3.55 3.44
C GLU A 670 12.79 -2.01 3.40
N HIS A 671 11.67 -1.46 3.86
CA HIS A 671 11.40 -0.03 3.90
C HIS A 671 12.14 0.68 5.03
N SER A 672 12.53 -0.05 6.09
CA SER A 672 13.36 0.50 7.17
C SER A 672 14.68 1.09 6.66
N PHE A 673 15.19 0.55 5.55
CA PHE A 673 16.42 0.97 4.89
C PHE A 673 16.24 2.15 3.92
N SER A 674 15.03 2.68 3.73
CA SER A 674 14.73 3.72 2.73
C SER A 674 15.47 5.05 2.95
N THR A 675 15.93 5.30 4.18
CA THR A 675 16.70 6.50 4.55
C THR A 675 18.19 6.24 4.69
N MET A 676 18.63 4.99 4.50
CA MET A 676 20.03 4.58 4.64
C MET A 676 20.80 4.83 3.34
N ASN A 677 21.98 5.44 3.44
CA ASN A 677 22.89 5.55 2.30
C ASN A 677 23.48 4.16 2.01
N ARG A 678 23.06 3.58 0.89
CA ARG A 678 23.54 2.28 0.40
C ARG A 678 24.77 2.48 -0.49
N GLN A 679 25.60 1.45 -0.60
CA GLN A 679 26.57 1.37 -1.69
C GLN A 679 25.80 0.93 -2.94
N ASP A 680 25.65 1.84 -3.92
CA ASP A 680 25.02 1.55 -5.23
C ASP A 680 25.95 0.77 -6.16
#